data_AF-A0A0P0HFV3-F1
#
_entry.id   AF-A0A0P0HFV3-F1
#
_cell.length_a   1.000
_cell.length_b   1.000
_cell.length_c   1.000
_cell.angle_alpha   90.00
_cell.angle_beta   90.00
_cell.angle_gamma   90.00
#
_symmetry.space_group_name_H-M   'P 1'
#
loop_
_entity.id
_entity.type
_entity.pdbx_description
1 polymer ?
#
loop_
_entity_poly.entity_id
_entity_poly.type
_entity_poly.pdbx_seq_one_letter_code
_entity_poly.pdbx_strand_id
1 'polypeptide(L)'
;MSNLPPHEIHAKTGINQFDVFIAGSGPIGATYARLLTRHGYNVIMTEIGDQETRVPASHKKNEIEYQKDIDRFVRVIQGALSTVSVPPASTVIPQLDPSAWRPEDPSQMTLLNGRNPNQQTYDNLPAESVTRCVGGMSTHWTCATPEFFKENGERPKIFPGDETLDDDEWKLLYEAARNLIGVSSTEFDQSIRHNTVLHTLQKAFPNRGIKPLPLACHRLAKGSPYVRWHAADNVYYDLFDQSLFGKVNSEGIARGKFFLLTNTRCTKLHTSNPNATKDVNVGVAEVMDLLADRFTGSDQHKQVSFAINAKVYVVAAGAVATPQILANSDFGGLEGQQGKALLPALGVGITEQPLAFCQIILNQHIVDDLKNLNGRPQWWKDAVEAHRRAHPKDPLWIPFQDPEPQVNIPVTKDFPWHAQIHRDAFSYGEAGPRADSRVVVDLRFFARQAREPKNKLTFDKKITDVYGMPQPTFKYLPTTQYADEAGKMMKDMTEVASALGGYLPGSEPQFMAPGLALHLGGTVRLGHGSEINESVANFNSQVWNFKNLYVAGNGTIPTAFAANPTLTSIALALRATHHIVKVLKADPNNLKPAVPEEKLEATPKEYLKWLTDPTNPDFPDHHDLQKEHKEVIVKAEPSHT
;
A
#
# COMPACT_ATOMS: atom_id res chain seq x y z
N MET A 1 5.76 -33.83 -5.99
CA MET A 1 5.21 -33.17 -4.78
C MET A 1 6.38 -32.87 -3.86
N SER A 2 6.39 -31.71 -3.21
CA SER A 2 7.43 -31.36 -2.21
C SER A 2 7.40 -32.35 -1.05
N ASN A 3 8.55 -32.82 -0.56
CA ASN A 3 8.66 -33.66 0.66
C ASN A 3 8.38 -32.86 1.97
N LEU A 4 7.61 -31.77 1.88
CA LEU A 4 7.32 -30.88 3.00
C LEU A 4 6.17 -31.47 3.84
N PRO A 5 6.29 -31.51 5.17
CA PRO A 5 5.19 -31.92 6.02
C PRO A 5 4.08 -30.86 6.02
N PRO A 6 2.81 -31.25 6.18
CA PRO A 6 1.70 -30.31 6.29
C PRO A 6 1.86 -29.43 7.53
N HIS A 7 1.50 -28.16 7.42
CA HIS A 7 1.50 -27.24 8.55
C HIS A 7 0.48 -27.70 9.61
N GLU A 8 0.80 -27.54 10.90
CA GLU A 8 -0.03 -28.00 12.03
C GLU A 8 -1.46 -27.43 12.03
N ILE A 9 -1.67 -26.29 11.36
CA ILE A 9 -2.98 -25.66 11.20
C ILE A 9 -4.00 -26.59 10.54
N HIS A 10 -3.58 -27.47 9.63
CA HIS A 10 -4.45 -28.46 9.01
C HIS A 10 -5.03 -29.41 10.07
N ALA A 11 -4.18 -29.94 10.96
CA ALA A 11 -4.60 -30.80 12.06
C ALA A 11 -5.45 -30.06 13.10
N LYS A 12 -5.06 -28.83 13.48
CA LYS A 12 -5.80 -28.01 14.46
C LYS A 12 -7.21 -27.66 14.01
N THR A 13 -7.41 -27.47 12.71
CA THR A 13 -8.70 -27.00 12.14
C THR A 13 -9.56 -28.13 11.57
N GLY A 14 -8.96 -29.31 11.33
CA GLY A 14 -9.59 -30.42 10.61
C GLY A 14 -9.78 -30.15 9.11
N ILE A 15 -9.18 -29.07 8.58
CA ILE A 15 -9.29 -28.69 7.16
C ILE A 15 -8.09 -29.28 6.42
N ASN A 16 -8.31 -30.33 5.62
CA ASN A 16 -7.23 -30.95 4.83
C ASN A 16 -6.76 -30.08 3.65
N GLN A 17 -7.67 -29.28 3.09
CA GLN A 17 -7.40 -28.35 2.00
C GLN A 17 -8.27 -27.11 2.20
N PHE A 18 -7.63 -25.95 2.31
CA PHE A 18 -8.34 -24.67 2.40
C PHE A 18 -8.98 -24.31 1.05
N ASP A 19 -9.99 -23.46 1.06
CA ASP A 19 -10.55 -22.96 -0.19
C ASP A 19 -9.58 -21.95 -0.83
N VAL A 20 -9.02 -21.04 -0.01
CA VAL A 20 -8.07 -20.03 -0.49
C VAL A 20 -6.89 -19.84 0.47
N PHE A 21 -5.68 -19.82 -0.09
CA PHE A 21 -4.46 -19.37 0.57
C PHE A 21 -4.12 -17.95 0.13
N ILE A 22 -3.73 -17.08 1.07
CA ILE A 22 -3.29 -15.70 0.81
C ILE A 22 -1.91 -15.47 1.43
N ALA A 23 -0.95 -14.96 0.65
CA ALA A 23 0.31 -14.45 1.17
C ALA A 23 0.27 -12.91 1.24
N GLY A 24 0.43 -12.35 2.43
CA GLY A 24 0.41 -10.92 2.71
C GLY A 24 -0.92 -10.43 3.30
N SER A 25 -0.83 -9.66 4.38
CA SER A 25 -1.98 -9.18 5.16
C SER A 25 -2.28 -7.68 5.01
N GLY A 26 -1.66 -7.02 4.03
CA GLY A 26 -1.96 -5.62 3.70
C GLY A 26 -3.41 -5.40 3.23
N PRO A 27 -3.81 -4.15 2.93
CA PRO A 27 -5.21 -3.81 2.63
C PRO A 27 -5.78 -4.57 1.43
N ILE A 28 -4.93 -4.93 0.47
CA ILE A 28 -5.33 -5.75 -0.67
C ILE A 28 -5.57 -7.20 -0.24
N GLY A 29 -4.65 -7.83 0.51
CA GLY A 29 -4.85 -9.18 1.05
C GLY A 29 -6.08 -9.26 1.97
N ALA A 30 -6.30 -8.23 2.77
CA ALA A 30 -7.49 -8.05 3.60
C ALA A 30 -8.78 -8.01 2.75
N THR A 31 -8.77 -7.35 1.59
CA THR A 31 -9.90 -7.32 0.64
C THR A 31 -10.26 -8.74 0.17
N TYR A 32 -9.26 -9.54 -0.23
CA TYR A 32 -9.49 -10.94 -0.61
C TYR A 32 -10.06 -11.75 0.57
N ALA A 33 -9.45 -11.67 1.74
CA ALA A 33 -9.92 -12.39 2.93
C ALA A 33 -11.37 -12.04 3.29
N ARG A 34 -11.69 -10.74 3.29
CA ARG A 34 -13.03 -10.24 3.60
C ARG A 34 -14.09 -10.77 2.66
N LEU A 35 -13.89 -10.63 1.34
CA LEU A 35 -14.89 -11.02 0.35
C LEU A 35 -15.04 -12.54 0.25
N LEU A 36 -13.94 -13.29 0.30
CA LEU A 36 -13.98 -14.74 0.18
C LEU A 36 -14.64 -15.40 1.42
N THR A 37 -14.31 -14.94 2.62
CA THR A 37 -14.97 -15.45 3.85
C THR A 37 -16.44 -15.06 3.91
N ARG A 38 -16.83 -13.86 3.42
CA ARG A 38 -18.22 -13.46 3.24
C ARG A 38 -19.01 -14.45 2.35
N HIS A 39 -18.35 -15.05 1.36
CA HIS A 39 -18.94 -16.07 0.49
C HIS A 39 -18.80 -17.52 1.00
N GLY A 40 -18.46 -17.70 2.28
CA GLY A 40 -18.44 -19.01 2.94
C GLY A 40 -17.15 -19.81 2.76
N TYR A 41 -16.12 -19.24 2.12
CA TYR A 41 -14.86 -19.93 1.88
C TYR A 41 -13.95 -19.92 3.11
N ASN A 42 -13.28 -21.04 3.35
CA ASN A 42 -12.26 -21.14 4.39
C ASN A 42 -10.93 -20.57 3.87
N VAL A 43 -10.49 -19.49 4.49
CA VAL A 43 -9.33 -18.72 4.05
C VAL A 43 -8.21 -18.84 5.07
N ILE A 44 -7.01 -19.14 4.60
CA ILE A 44 -5.78 -19.06 5.37
C ILE A 44 -4.87 -17.99 4.80
N MET A 45 -4.40 -17.10 5.66
CA MET A 45 -3.51 -16.00 5.33
C MET A 45 -2.19 -16.15 6.09
N THR A 46 -1.09 -15.84 5.42
CA THR A 46 0.24 -15.77 6.03
C THR A 46 0.78 -14.35 5.94
N GLU A 47 1.41 -13.90 7.01
CA GLU A 47 2.11 -12.63 7.10
C GLU A 47 3.52 -12.88 7.65
N ILE A 48 4.52 -12.33 6.96
CA ILE A 48 5.91 -12.50 7.35
C ILE A 48 6.23 -11.71 8.63
N GLY A 49 5.59 -10.57 8.84
CA GLY A 49 5.72 -9.77 10.06
C GLY A 49 4.77 -10.18 11.19
N ASP A 50 4.93 -9.53 12.34
CA ASP A 50 4.08 -9.73 13.51
C ASP A 50 2.95 -8.69 13.60
N GLN A 51 2.03 -8.92 14.52
CA GLN A 51 1.03 -7.95 14.94
C GLN A 51 1.68 -6.90 15.87
N GLU A 52 1.86 -5.68 15.35
CA GLU A 52 2.48 -4.58 16.12
C GLU A 52 1.47 -3.70 16.87
N THR A 53 0.19 -3.76 16.50
CA THR A 53 -0.86 -2.96 17.12
C THR A 53 -1.84 -3.85 17.88
N ARG A 54 -2.43 -3.34 18.98
CA ARG A 54 -3.40 -4.10 19.79
C ARG A 54 -4.55 -4.66 18.95
N VAL A 55 -5.03 -3.86 18.01
CA VAL A 55 -6.04 -4.25 17.02
C VAL A 55 -5.25 -4.67 15.78
N PRO A 56 -5.34 -5.93 15.34
CA PRO A 56 -4.59 -6.40 14.18
C PRO A 56 -4.78 -5.44 13.00
N ALA A 57 -3.66 -5.08 12.36
CA ALA A 57 -3.62 -4.22 11.19
C ALA A 57 -4.13 -2.78 11.35
N SER A 58 -4.30 -2.28 12.58
CA SER A 58 -4.76 -0.91 12.79
C SER A 58 -3.68 0.13 12.53
N HIS A 59 -4.11 1.32 12.11
CA HIS A 59 -3.22 2.42 11.81
C HIS A 59 -2.50 2.91 13.08
N LYS A 60 -1.17 2.94 13.08
CA LYS A 60 -0.35 3.32 14.25
C LYS A 60 -0.58 4.79 14.66
N LYS A 61 -0.82 5.69 13.69
CA LYS A 61 -1.19 7.11 13.92
C LYS A 61 -2.51 7.30 14.69
N ASN A 62 -3.32 6.25 14.88
CA ASN A 62 -4.54 6.35 15.68
C ASN A 62 -4.25 6.51 17.18
N GLU A 63 -3.02 6.25 17.63
CA GLU A 63 -2.63 6.55 19.00
C GLU A 63 -2.66 8.06 19.28
N ILE A 64 -3.25 8.44 20.42
CA ILE A 64 -3.45 9.84 20.80
C ILE A 64 -2.12 10.61 20.84
N GLU A 65 -1.00 9.96 21.21
CA GLU A 65 0.29 10.63 21.27
C GLU A 65 0.74 11.15 19.90
N TYR A 66 0.57 10.38 18.83
CA TYR A 66 0.95 10.79 17.47
C TYR A 66 0.01 11.83 16.89
N GLN A 67 -1.24 11.90 17.34
CA GLN A 67 -2.16 12.97 16.93
C GLN A 67 -1.90 14.27 17.69
N LYS A 68 -1.31 14.20 18.88
CA LYS A 68 -0.86 15.39 19.63
C LYS A 68 0.51 15.88 19.17
N ASP A 69 1.36 14.98 18.69
CA ASP A 69 2.69 15.27 18.17
C ASP A 69 2.94 14.46 16.89
N ILE A 70 2.47 15.02 15.78
CA ILE A 70 2.53 14.37 14.45
C ILE A 70 3.96 14.18 13.96
N ASP A 71 4.89 15.04 14.38
CA ASP A 71 6.28 14.99 13.94
C ASP A 71 7.01 13.77 14.54
N ARG A 72 6.55 13.24 15.69
CA ARG A 72 7.05 11.95 16.22
C ARG A 72 6.68 10.76 15.35
N PHE A 73 5.57 10.82 14.61
CA PHE A 73 5.13 9.70 13.76
C PHE A 73 6.08 9.44 12.58
N VAL A 74 6.90 10.43 12.18
CA VAL A 74 7.99 10.26 11.20
C VAL A 74 8.91 9.11 11.60
N ARG A 75 9.22 8.97 12.90
CA ARG A 75 10.11 7.93 13.41
C ARG A 75 9.48 6.54 13.34
N VAL A 76 8.16 6.45 13.49
CA VAL A 76 7.41 5.20 13.33
C VAL A 76 7.49 4.72 11.88
N ILE A 77 7.33 5.63 10.93
CA ILE A 77 7.46 5.35 9.50
C ILE A 77 8.90 4.89 9.19
N GLN A 78 9.91 5.67 9.58
CA GLN A 78 11.32 5.35 9.35
C GLN A 78 11.71 3.97 9.91
N GLY A 79 11.22 3.63 11.10
CA GLY A 79 11.46 2.32 11.72
C GLY A 79 10.75 1.16 11.01
N ALA A 80 9.65 1.42 10.29
CA ALA A 80 8.87 0.41 9.59
C ALA A 80 9.33 0.15 8.14
N LEU A 81 10.14 1.05 7.56
CA LEU A 81 10.61 0.96 6.18
C LEU A 81 11.96 0.25 6.09
N SER A 82 11.95 -0.97 5.56
CA SER A 82 13.14 -1.75 5.23
C SER A 82 13.51 -1.51 3.78
N THR A 83 14.62 -0.83 3.52
CA THR A 83 15.13 -0.59 2.16
C THR A 83 15.34 -1.91 1.40
N VAL A 84 14.99 -1.91 0.12
CA VAL A 84 14.92 -3.13 -0.71
C VAL A 84 16.29 -3.54 -1.25
N SER A 85 17.02 -2.61 -1.87
CA SER A 85 18.29 -2.91 -2.54
C SER A 85 19.31 -1.80 -2.29
N VAL A 86 20.24 -2.04 -1.36
CA VAL A 86 21.28 -1.08 -0.98
C VAL A 86 22.59 -1.46 -1.69
N PRO A 87 23.14 -0.61 -2.57
CA PRO A 87 24.36 -0.92 -3.28
C PRO A 87 25.59 -0.92 -2.34
N PRO A 88 26.71 -1.51 -2.75
CA PRO A 88 27.99 -1.43 -2.03
C PRO A 88 28.42 0.04 -1.89
N ALA A 89 28.94 0.45 -0.73
CA ALA A 89 29.49 1.80 -0.56
C ALA A 89 30.98 1.80 -0.87
N SER A 90 31.49 2.96 -1.29
CA SER A 90 32.90 3.28 -1.07
C SER A 90 33.08 3.52 0.43
N THR A 91 33.75 2.60 1.12
CA THR A 91 33.88 2.58 2.58
C THR A 91 35.26 3.02 3.06
N VAL A 92 35.97 3.81 2.24
CA VAL A 92 37.29 4.31 2.63
C VAL A 92 37.11 5.38 3.70
N ILE A 93 37.43 5.02 4.94
CA ILE A 93 37.49 5.95 6.07
C ILE A 93 38.98 6.13 6.42
N PRO A 94 39.68 7.09 5.78
CA PRO A 94 41.14 7.23 5.94
C PRO A 94 41.55 7.73 7.33
N GLN A 95 40.59 8.19 8.15
CA GLN A 95 40.82 8.69 9.50
C GLN A 95 40.65 7.61 10.60
N LEU A 96 40.45 6.33 10.23
CA LEU A 96 40.44 5.25 11.21
C LEU A 96 41.77 5.21 11.98
N ASP A 97 41.69 4.90 13.28
CA ASP A 97 42.87 4.69 14.12
C ASP A 97 43.85 3.73 13.41
N PRO A 98 45.16 4.02 13.34
CA PRO A 98 46.13 3.14 12.66
C PRO A 98 46.17 1.70 13.17
N SER A 99 45.73 1.46 14.41
CA SER A 99 45.60 0.14 15.04
C SER A 99 44.26 -0.55 14.78
N ALA A 100 43.26 0.17 14.26
CA ALA A 100 41.97 -0.40 13.92
C ALA A 100 42.08 -1.31 12.69
N TRP A 101 41.31 -2.40 12.71
CA TRP A 101 41.21 -3.29 11.56
C TRP A 101 40.64 -2.54 10.34
N ARG A 102 41.26 -2.77 9.19
CA ARG A 102 40.82 -2.28 7.88
C ARG A 102 41.15 -3.33 6.83
N PRO A 103 40.36 -3.43 5.74
CA PRO A 103 40.75 -4.25 4.60
C PRO A 103 42.09 -3.73 4.04
N GLU A 104 42.98 -4.64 3.63
CA GLU A 104 44.29 -4.28 3.04
C GLU A 104 44.14 -3.57 1.70
N ASP A 105 43.12 -3.95 0.93
CA ASP A 105 42.77 -3.34 -0.35
C ASP A 105 41.41 -2.63 -0.24
N PRO A 106 41.37 -1.29 -0.32
CA PRO A 106 40.12 -0.51 -0.28
C PRO A 106 39.14 -0.79 -1.42
N SER A 107 39.60 -1.45 -2.50
CA SER A 107 38.77 -1.90 -3.61
C SER A 107 38.17 -3.28 -3.40
N GLN A 108 38.57 -4.01 -2.34
CA GLN A 108 37.82 -5.15 -1.87
C GLN A 108 36.44 -4.67 -1.46
N MET A 109 35.47 -4.91 -2.33
CA MET A 109 34.06 -4.71 -2.04
C MET A 109 33.67 -5.62 -0.87
N THR A 110 33.86 -5.14 0.35
CA THR A 110 33.40 -5.86 1.53
C THR A 110 31.87 -5.87 1.49
N LEU A 111 31.29 -7.07 1.47
CA LEU A 111 29.86 -7.28 1.70
C LEU A 111 29.55 -6.88 3.15
N LEU A 112 29.31 -5.60 3.37
CA LEU A 112 29.01 -5.05 4.68
C LEU A 112 27.51 -4.86 4.84
N ASN A 113 27.01 -5.13 6.04
CA ASN A 113 25.70 -4.68 6.51
C ASN A 113 24.52 -5.02 5.57
N GLY A 114 24.53 -6.20 4.95
CA GLY A 114 23.43 -6.66 4.09
C GLY A 114 23.28 -5.94 2.75
N ARG A 115 24.34 -5.29 2.25
CA ARG A 115 24.33 -4.63 0.93
C ARG A 115 24.26 -5.64 -0.22
N ASN A 116 23.54 -5.28 -1.27
CA ASN A 116 23.39 -6.04 -2.50
C ASN A 116 24.56 -5.75 -3.47
N PRO A 117 25.52 -6.67 -3.69
CA PRO A 117 26.65 -6.44 -4.59
C PRO A 117 26.28 -6.33 -6.06
N ASN A 118 25.10 -6.81 -6.45
CA ASN A 118 24.64 -6.74 -7.84
C ASN A 118 24.00 -5.37 -8.16
N GLN A 119 23.60 -4.60 -7.15
CA GLN A 119 22.93 -3.32 -7.35
C GLN A 119 23.93 -2.24 -7.79
N GLN A 120 23.68 -1.63 -8.94
CA GLN A 120 24.39 -0.42 -9.35
C GLN A 120 23.73 0.81 -8.73
N THR A 121 24.53 1.84 -8.42
CA THR A 121 24.03 3.06 -7.76
C THR A 121 23.19 3.93 -8.68
N TYR A 122 23.46 3.94 -9.99
CA TYR A 122 22.89 4.89 -10.95
C TYR A 122 21.57 4.44 -11.59
N ASP A 123 21.20 3.16 -11.50
CA ASP A 123 19.94 2.62 -12.02
C ASP A 123 19.11 1.94 -10.91
N ASN A 124 19.22 2.45 -9.69
CA ASN A 124 18.50 1.96 -8.51
C ASN A 124 17.21 2.76 -8.23
N LEU A 125 16.33 2.16 -7.43
CA LEU A 125 15.34 2.86 -6.61
C LEU A 125 15.84 2.85 -5.15
N PRO A 126 16.78 3.74 -4.76
CA PRO A 126 17.52 3.61 -3.52
C PRO A 126 16.67 3.83 -2.26
N ALA A 127 15.50 4.44 -2.37
CA ALA A 127 14.57 4.64 -1.26
C ALA A 127 13.39 3.65 -1.27
N GLU A 128 13.28 2.81 -2.30
CA GLU A 128 12.24 1.77 -2.34
C GLU A 128 12.38 0.87 -1.12
N SER A 129 11.28 0.73 -0.38
CA SER A 129 11.27 0.08 0.91
C SER A 129 10.03 -0.80 1.06
N VAL A 130 10.10 -1.77 1.95
CA VAL A 130 8.99 -2.66 2.28
C VAL A 130 8.71 -2.63 3.78
N THR A 131 7.46 -2.86 4.17
CA THR A 131 7.05 -2.99 5.57
C THR A 131 6.46 -4.36 5.82
N ARG A 132 6.94 -5.00 6.89
CA ARG A 132 6.61 -6.38 7.26
C ARG A 132 5.94 -6.36 8.63
N CYS A 133 4.62 -6.27 8.65
CA CYS A 133 3.78 -6.38 9.84
C CYS A 133 2.35 -6.70 9.41
N VAL A 134 1.52 -7.17 10.34
CA VAL A 134 0.10 -7.35 10.08
C VAL A 134 -0.52 -6.02 9.64
N GLY A 135 -1.10 -5.98 8.43
CA GLY A 135 -1.62 -4.77 7.79
C GLY A 135 -0.65 -4.05 6.84
N GLY A 136 0.63 -4.44 6.82
CA GLY A 136 1.66 -3.89 5.91
C GLY A 136 1.78 -2.37 5.99
N MET A 137 1.98 -1.71 4.85
CA MET A 137 2.13 -0.24 4.79
C MET A 137 0.87 0.53 5.21
N SER A 138 -0.32 -0.07 5.20
CA SER A 138 -1.52 0.62 5.67
C SER A 138 -1.48 1.00 7.15
N THR A 139 -0.57 0.41 7.92
CA THR A 139 -0.36 0.77 9.32
C THR A 139 0.24 2.17 9.52
N HIS A 140 0.81 2.77 8.46
CA HIS A 140 1.46 4.07 8.53
C HIS A 140 1.33 4.94 7.27
N TRP A 141 0.55 4.49 6.27
CA TRP A 141 0.29 5.25 5.06
C TRP A 141 -0.46 6.56 5.32
N THR A 142 -0.48 7.41 4.30
CA THR A 142 -1.05 8.77 4.39
C THR A 142 -2.56 8.79 4.13
N CYS A 143 -3.13 7.61 3.83
CA CYS A 143 -4.56 7.37 3.57
C CYS A 143 -5.14 8.09 2.34
N ALA A 144 -4.32 8.68 1.47
CA ALA A 144 -4.78 9.29 0.22
C ALA A 144 -5.31 8.23 -0.76
N THR A 145 -6.57 8.38 -1.18
CA THR A 145 -7.29 7.43 -2.05
C THR A 145 -7.96 8.14 -3.24
N PRO A 146 -7.20 8.84 -4.10
CA PRO A 146 -7.72 9.35 -5.37
C PRO A 146 -8.09 8.20 -6.33
N GLU A 147 -9.05 8.47 -7.21
CA GLU A 147 -9.32 7.62 -8.37
C GLU A 147 -8.37 7.95 -9.52
N PHE A 148 -8.09 6.96 -10.36
CA PHE A 148 -7.25 7.16 -11.53
C PHE A 148 -7.93 7.95 -12.64
N PHE A 149 -7.24 8.97 -13.15
CA PHE A 149 -7.75 9.80 -14.24
C PHE A 149 -7.83 9.02 -15.56
N LYS A 150 -9.00 9.11 -16.21
CA LYS A 150 -9.27 8.37 -17.46
C LYS A 150 -8.54 8.97 -18.66
N GLU A 151 -8.58 10.29 -18.83
CA GLU A 151 -8.25 10.93 -20.11
C GLU A 151 -6.74 11.04 -20.40
N ASN A 152 -5.88 10.86 -19.39
CA ASN A 152 -4.42 10.81 -19.56
C ASN A 152 -3.86 9.37 -19.66
N GLY A 153 -4.74 8.35 -19.64
CA GLY A 153 -4.36 6.94 -19.72
C GLY A 153 -3.82 6.33 -18.43
N GLU A 154 -3.98 6.99 -17.28
CA GLU A 154 -3.60 6.44 -15.97
C GLU A 154 -4.57 5.34 -15.53
N ARG A 155 -5.88 5.47 -15.82
CA ARG A 155 -6.85 4.40 -15.56
C ARG A 155 -6.69 3.25 -16.56
N PRO A 156 -6.40 2.01 -16.13
CA PRO A 156 -6.27 0.87 -17.03
C PRO A 156 -7.57 0.56 -17.77
N LYS A 157 -7.49 0.11 -19.03
CA LYS A 157 -8.66 -0.38 -19.78
C LYS A 157 -8.90 -1.87 -19.50
N ILE A 158 -9.98 -2.21 -18.81
CA ILE A 158 -10.44 -3.59 -18.56
C ILE A 158 -11.20 -4.13 -19.78
N PHE A 159 -11.97 -3.29 -20.48
CA PHE A 159 -12.73 -3.69 -21.67
C PHE A 159 -12.28 -2.91 -22.91
N PRO A 160 -11.16 -3.29 -23.55
CA PRO A 160 -10.70 -2.61 -24.75
C PRO A 160 -11.72 -2.80 -25.87
N GLY A 161 -12.18 -1.70 -26.46
CA GLY A 161 -13.19 -1.70 -27.53
C GLY A 161 -14.63 -1.43 -27.07
N ASP A 162 -14.90 -1.39 -25.76
CA ASP A 162 -16.19 -0.98 -25.20
C ASP A 162 -15.99 0.03 -24.05
N GLU A 163 -15.95 1.31 -24.40
CA GLU A 163 -15.69 2.37 -23.42
C GLU A 163 -16.82 2.56 -22.40
N THR A 164 -18.06 2.23 -22.77
CA THR A 164 -19.19 2.35 -21.84
C THR A 164 -19.11 1.27 -20.79
N LEU A 165 -18.84 0.03 -21.19
CA LEU A 165 -18.65 -1.10 -20.27
C LEU A 165 -17.44 -0.88 -19.35
N ASP A 166 -16.32 -0.36 -19.89
CA ASP A 166 -15.13 -0.01 -19.10
C ASP A 166 -15.43 1.08 -18.05
N ASP A 167 -16.14 2.13 -18.46
CA ASP A 167 -16.53 3.22 -17.54
C ASP A 167 -17.45 2.71 -16.43
N ASP A 168 -18.44 1.89 -16.76
CA ASP A 168 -19.40 1.38 -15.79
C ASP A 168 -18.78 0.38 -14.83
N GLU A 169 -17.83 -0.45 -15.29
CA GLU A 169 -17.02 -1.33 -14.43
C GLU A 169 -16.21 -0.49 -13.43
N TRP A 170 -15.43 0.50 -13.90
CA TRP A 170 -14.61 1.31 -13.00
C TRP A 170 -15.42 2.11 -12.00
N LYS A 171 -16.58 2.68 -12.40
CA LYS A 171 -17.48 3.37 -11.47
C LYS A 171 -17.93 2.44 -10.34
N LEU A 172 -18.39 1.23 -10.70
CA LEU A 172 -18.83 0.22 -9.73
C LEU A 172 -17.69 -0.17 -8.79
N LEU A 173 -16.51 -0.48 -9.34
CA LEU A 173 -15.37 -0.92 -8.54
C LEU A 173 -14.83 0.18 -7.63
N TYR A 174 -14.74 1.43 -8.10
CA TYR A 174 -14.29 2.54 -7.26
C TYR A 174 -15.29 2.89 -6.17
N GLU A 175 -16.60 2.84 -6.46
CA GLU A 175 -17.64 3.05 -5.45
C GLU A 175 -17.54 2.00 -4.35
N ALA A 176 -17.49 0.72 -4.71
CA ALA A 176 -17.33 -0.36 -3.76
C ALA A 176 -15.98 -0.27 -3.00
N ALA A 177 -14.89 0.11 -3.66
CA ALA A 177 -13.59 0.28 -3.01
C ALA A 177 -13.60 1.44 -2.00
N ARG A 178 -14.24 2.56 -2.33
CA ARG A 178 -14.40 3.70 -1.40
C ARG A 178 -15.15 3.30 -0.14
N ASN A 179 -16.26 2.59 -0.32
CA ASN A 179 -17.10 2.14 0.79
C ASN A 179 -16.50 0.96 1.56
N LEU A 180 -15.60 0.18 0.97
CA LEU A 180 -14.88 -0.87 1.69
C LEU A 180 -13.78 -0.30 2.60
N ILE A 181 -13.00 0.68 2.10
CA ILE A 181 -11.88 1.24 2.87
C ILE A 181 -12.27 2.46 3.70
N GLY A 182 -13.45 3.07 3.48
CA GLY A 182 -13.98 4.20 4.25
C GLY A 182 -13.50 5.58 3.78
N VAL A 183 -13.56 5.87 2.48
CA VAL A 183 -13.10 7.15 1.93
C VAL A 183 -14.05 8.30 2.26
N SER A 184 -13.50 9.39 2.76
CA SER A 184 -14.19 10.67 2.99
C SER A 184 -13.38 11.84 2.44
N SER A 185 -14.08 12.91 2.07
CA SER A 185 -13.48 14.18 1.61
C SER A 185 -13.91 15.37 2.47
N THR A 186 -14.58 15.14 3.60
CA THR A 186 -15.22 16.19 4.42
C THR A 186 -14.68 16.24 5.85
N GLU A 187 -13.81 15.32 6.25
CA GLU A 187 -13.30 15.23 7.63
C GLU A 187 -12.53 16.47 8.09
N PHE A 188 -12.04 17.28 7.14
CA PHE A 188 -11.25 18.50 7.36
C PHE A 188 -12.01 19.80 7.07
N ASP A 189 -13.33 19.73 6.81
CA ASP A 189 -14.16 20.91 6.46
C ASP A 189 -14.19 21.98 7.58
N GLN A 190 -13.93 21.59 8.83
CA GLN A 190 -13.85 22.48 10.00
C GLN A 190 -12.41 22.83 10.41
N SER A 191 -11.44 22.69 9.50
CA SER A 191 -10.08 23.21 9.70
C SER A 191 -9.92 24.59 9.08
N ILE A 192 -9.43 25.54 9.89
CA ILE A 192 -9.09 26.90 9.46
C ILE A 192 -7.93 26.85 8.46
N ARG A 193 -6.88 26.06 8.72
CA ARG A 193 -5.74 25.91 7.81
C ARG A 193 -6.14 25.28 6.49
N HIS A 194 -6.94 24.21 6.51
CA HIS A 194 -7.46 23.55 5.32
C HIS A 194 -8.21 24.51 4.40
N ASN A 195 -9.22 25.20 4.95
CA ASN A 195 -10.03 26.14 4.20
C ASN A 195 -9.20 27.34 3.71
N THR A 196 -8.22 27.81 4.49
CA THR A 196 -7.32 28.90 4.06
C THR A 196 -6.50 28.51 2.85
N VAL A 197 -5.87 27.32 2.88
CA VAL A 197 -5.06 26.81 1.76
C VAL A 197 -5.95 26.53 0.55
N LEU A 198 -7.08 25.84 0.75
CA LEU A 198 -8.02 25.48 -0.31
C LEU A 198 -8.52 26.70 -1.08
N HIS A 199 -9.06 27.71 -0.37
CA HIS A 199 -9.62 28.89 -1.01
C HIS A 199 -8.54 29.77 -1.66
N THR A 200 -7.35 29.87 -1.06
CA THR A 200 -6.22 30.59 -1.65
C THR A 200 -5.85 29.99 -3.00
N LEU A 201 -5.73 28.66 -3.05
CA LEU A 201 -5.38 27.96 -4.28
C LEU A 201 -6.50 28.01 -5.31
N GLN A 202 -7.77 27.82 -4.92
CA GLN A 202 -8.91 27.95 -5.84
C GLN A 202 -8.99 29.34 -6.47
N LYS A 203 -8.67 30.39 -5.70
CA LYS A 203 -8.61 31.76 -6.22
C LYS A 203 -7.43 31.98 -7.17
N ALA A 204 -6.25 31.46 -6.83
CA ALA A 204 -5.06 31.59 -7.65
C ALA A 204 -5.14 30.77 -8.96
N PHE A 205 -5.84 29.63 -8.91
CA PHE A 205 -5.88 28.65 -9.99
C PHE A 205 -7.31 28.11 -10.23
N PRO A 206 -8.25 28.95 -10.69
CA PRO A 206 -9.67 28.61 -10.77
C PRO A 206 -10.00 27.41 -11.68
N ASN A 207 -9.15 27.13 -12.67
CA ASN A 207 -9.37 26.07 -13.67
C ASN A 207 -8.65 24.74 -13.33
N ARG A 208 -8.07 24.61 -12.12
CA ARG A 208 -7.29 23.42 -11.73
C ARG A 208 -8.08 22.35 -10.99
N GLY A 209 -9.38 22.54 -10.76
CA GLY A 209 -10.24 21.54 -10.11
C GLY A 209 -9.87 21.24 -8.65
N ILE A 210 -9.28 22.23 -7.96
CA ILE A 210 -8.73 22.09 -6.61
C ILE A 210 -9.85 21.79 -5.61
N LYS A 211 -9.66 20.71 -4.85
CA LYS A 211 -10.67 20.14 -3.96
C LYS A 211 -10.03 19.46 -2.74
N PRO A 212 -10.79 19.09 -1.70
CA PRO A 212 -10.28 18.27 -0.60
C PRO A 212 -9.67 16.95 -1.10
N LEU A 213 -8.58 16.52 -0.45
CA LEU A 213 -7.96 15.23 -0.72
C LEU A 213 -8.88 14.11 -0.23
N PRO A 214 -9.27 13.13 -1.09
CA PRO A 214 -10.01 11.96 -0.62
C PRO A 214 -9.10 11.12 0.29
N LEU A 215 -9.55 10.90 1.51
CA LEU A 215 -8.81 10.21 2.56
C LEU A 215 -9.61 9.03 3.13
N ALA A 216 -8.96 7.90 3.33
CA ALA A 216 -9.50 6.79 4.11
C ALA A 216 -9.39 7.11 5.62
N CYS A 217 -10.34 7.89 6.13
CA CYS A 217 -10.39 8.27 7.53
C CYS A 217 -11.80 8.75 7.92
N HIS A 218 -12.07 8.80 9.22
CA HIS A 218 -13.20 9.58 9.75
C HIS A 218 -12.80 10.28 11.05
N ARG A 219 -13.47 11.39 11.36
CA ARG A 219 -13.34 12.06 12.65
C ARG A 219 -14.12 11.31 13.73
N LEU A 220 -13.53 11.15 14.92
CA LEU A 220 -14.16 10.36 16.01
C LEU A 220 -15.49 10.96 16.47
N ALA A 221 -15.59 12.28 16.50
CA ALA A 221 -16.83 12.99 16.77
C ALA A 221 -16.80 14.36 16.09
N LYS A 222 -17.98 14.96 15.86
CA LYS A 222 -18.08 16.32 15.32
C LYS A 222 -17.29 17.31 16.19
N GLY A 223 -16.33 18.01 15.59
CA GLY A 223 -15.45 18.96 16.29
C GLY A 223 -14.36 18.32 17.16
N SER A 224 -14.25 16.98 17.22
CA SER A 224 -13.13 16.31 17.89
C SER A 224 -11.82 16.65 17.18
N PRO A 225 -10.71 16.92 17.89
CA PRO A 225 -9.40 17.11 17.24
C PRO A 225 -8.83 15.81 16.68
N TYR A 226 -9.41 14.65 17.01
CA TYR A 226 -8.87 13.34 16.65
C TYR A 226 -9.55 12.73 15.41
N VAL A 227 -8.70 12.16 14.56
CA VAL A 227 -9.07 11.43 13.34
C VAL A 227 -8.73 9.96 13.54
N ARG A 228 -9.64 9.07 13.15
CA ARG A 228 -9.33 7.66 12.94
C ARG A 228 -8.90 7.48 11.48
N TRP A 229 -7.62 7.24 11.29
CA TRP A 229 -7.03 6.82 10.02
C TRP A 229 -7.36 5.36 9.77
N HIS A 230 -7.85 5.04 8.57
CA HIS A 230 -8.22 3.68 8.21
C HIS A 230 -6.98 2.93 7.71
N ALA A 231 -6.89 1.66 8.08
CA ALA A 231 -5.88 0.74 7.59
C ALA A 231 -6.54 -0.56 7.14
N ALA A 232 -5.77 -1.63 6.98
CA ALA A 232 -6.33 -2.94 6.66
C ALA A 232 -7.31 -3.44 7.75
N ASP A 233 -7.20 -2.99 9.01
CA ASP A 233 -8.23 -3.24 10.04
C ASP A 233 -9.63 -2.80 9.60
N ASN A 234 -9.73 -1.65 8.94
CA ASN A 234 -11.01 -1.12 8.47
C ASN A 234 -11.70 -2.02 7.43
N VAL A 235 -10.94 -2.89 6.76
CA VAL A 235 -11.44 -3.81 5.72
C VAL A 235 -11.90 -5.15 6.31
N TYR A 236 -11.15 -5.71 7.26
CA TYR A 236 -11.32 -7.10 7.70
C TYR A 236 -11.25 -7.33 9.21
N TYR A 237 -11.27 -6.28 10.05
CA TYR A 237 -11.14 -6.43 11.51
C TYR A 237 -12.22 -7.35 12.08
N ASP A 238 -13.41 -7.32 11.49
CA ASP A 238 -14.53 -8.12 11.92
C ASP A 238 -14.33 -9.64 11.67
N LEU A 239 -13.29 -10.05 10.94
CA LEU A 239 -12.86 -11.45 10.85
C LEU A 239 -12.16 -11.94 12.13
N PHE A 240 -11.68 -11.02 12.99
CA PHE A 240 -11.07 -11.34 14.28
C PHE A 240 -12.09 -11.32 15.43
N ASP A 241 -13.31 -10.81 15.19
CA ASP A 241 -14.38 -10.80 16.18
C ASP A 241 -15.07 -12.17 16.25
N GLN A 242 -14.77 -12.92 17.32
CA GLN A 242 -15.32 -14.26 17.53
C GLN A 242 -16.85 -14.28 17.66
N SER A 243 -17.47 -13.15 18.06
CA SER A 243 -18.93 -13.04 18.16
C SER A 243 -19.63 -13.07 16.80
N LEU A 244 -18.88 -12.88 15.70
CA LEU A 244 -19.38 -12.92 14.33
C LEU A 244 -19.22 -14.30 13.68
N PHE A 245 -18.59 -15.28 14.35
CA PHE A 245 -18.48 -16.63 13.83
C PHE A 245 -19.84 -17.31 13.73
N GLY A 246 -20.12 -17.93 12.57
CA GLY A 246 -21.39 -18.61 12.29
C GLY A 246 -22.55 -17.67 11.95
N LYS A 247 -22.36 -16.34 12.00
CA LYS A 247 -23.39 -15.41 11.49
C LYS A 247 -23.54 -15.57 9.98
N VAL A 248 -24.80 -15.50 9.54
CA VAL A 248 -25.17 -15.43 8.13
C VAL A 248 -25.25 -13.98 7.69
N ASN A 249 -24.80 -13.70 6.48
CA ASN A 249 -24.92 -12.38 5.88
C ASN A 249 -26.35 -12.11 5.37
N SER A 250 -26.62 -10.93 4.80
CA SER A 250 -27.92 -10.55 4.25
C SER A 250 -28.40 -11.46 3.10
N GLU A 251 -27.50 -12.24 2.50
CA GLU A 251 -27.77 -13.20 1.43
C GLU A 251 -28.00 -14.63 1.97
N GLY A 252 -28.00 -14.83 3.29
CA GLY A 252 -28.18 -16.14 3.92
C GLY A 252 -26.94 -17.04 3.87
N ILE A 253 -25.77 -16.50 3.51
CA ILE A 253 -24.51 -17.24 3.44
C ILE A 253 -23.80 -17.18 4.79
N ALA A 254 -23.52 -18.34 5.37
CA ALA A 254 -22.71 -18.44 6.57
C ALA A 254 -21.26 -18.04 6.28
N ARG A 255 -20.68 -17.21 7.15
CA ARG A 255 -19.29 -16.77 7.01
C ARG A 255 -18.31 -17.95 7.10
N GLY A 256 -17.36 -18.02 6.17
CA GLY A 256 -16.29 -18.99 6.16
C GLY A 256 -15.25 -18.75 7.26
N LYS A 257 -14.44 -19.77 7.59
CA LYS A 257 -13.42 -19.65 8.64
C LYS A 257 -12.21 -18.87 8.11
N PHE A 258 -11.66 -18.00 8.95
CA PHE A 258 -10.45 -17.21 8.65
C PHE A 258 -9.32 -17.57 9.61
N PHE A 259 -8.13 -17.74 9.08
CA PHE A 259 -6.90 -17.99 9.85
C PHE A 259 -5.80 -17.04 9.38
N LEU A 260 -5.14 -16.37 10.32
CA LEU A 260 -3.96 -15.57 10.07
C LEU A 260 -2.76 -16.18 10.81
N LEU A 261 -1.72 -16.52 10.06
CA LEU A 261 -0.43 -16.97 10.60
C LEU A 261 0.57 -15.81 10.48
N THR A 262 0.92 -15.19 11.62
CA THR A 262 1.95 -14.14 11.70
C THR A 262 3.34 -14.77 11.81
N ASN A 263 4.40 -13.97 11.61
CA ASN A 263 5.79 -14.45 11.59
C ASN A 263 5.99 -15.68 10.68
N THR A 264 5.17 -15.79 9.63
CA THR A 264 5.09 -16.96 8.75
C THR A 264 5.36 -16.50 7.33
N ARG A 265 6.56 -16.79 6.84
CA ARG A 265 7.00 -16.41 5.50
C ARG A 265 6.41 -17.37 4.47
N CYS A 266 5.71 -16.87 3.45
CA CYS A 266 5.45 -17.64 2.23
C CYS A 266 6.73 -17.69 1.38
N THR A 267 7.42 -18.82 1.36
CA THR A 267 8.72 -18.98 0.72
C THR A 267 8.60 -19.26 -0.77
N LYS A 268 7.72 -20.20 -1.15
CA LYS A 268 7.64 -20.72 -2.52
C LYS A 268 6.26 -21.33 -2.80
N LEU A 269 5.81 -21.29 -4.05
CA LEU A 269 4.67 -22.06 -4.54
C LEU A 269 5.17 -23.26 -5.34
N HIS A 270 4.78 -24.46 -4.92
CA HIS A 270 5.15 -25.70 -5.62
C HIS A 270 4.03 -26.12 -6.58
N THR A 271 4.38 -26.36 -7.84
CA THR A 271 3.42 -26.86 -8.82
C THR A 271 3.18 -28.36 -8.65
N SER A 272 1.99 -28.81 -9.02
CA SER A 272 1.63 -30.24 -9.00
C SER A 272 2.44 -31.04 -10.03
N ASN A 273 2.77 -30.40 -11.17
CA ASN A 273 3.67 -30.91 -12.19
C ASN A 273 4.76 -29.86 -12.51
N PRO A 274 6.01 -30.06 -12.04
CA PRO A 274 7.13 -29.13 -12.26
C PRO A 274 7.48 -28.87 -13.74
N ASN A 275 7.15 -29.81 -14.63
CA ASN A 275 7.47 -29.70 -16.06
C ASN A 275 6.33 -29.07 -16.87
N ALA A 276 5.19 -28.73 -16.24
CA ALA A 276 4.06 -28.13 -16.93
C ALA A 276 4.40 -26.69 -17.34
N THR A 277 4.25 -26.39 -18.64
CA THR A 277 4.45 -25.06 -19.22
C THR A 277 3.13 -24.36 -19.57
N LYS A 278 2.01 -25.09 -19.50
CA LYS A 278 0.63 -24.65 -19.65
C LYS A 278 -0.25 -25.41 -18.67
N ASP A 279 -1.45 -24.91 -18.38
CA ASP A 279 -2.41 -25.57 -17.48
C ASP A 279 -1.84 -25.87 -16.08
N VAL A 280 -0.96 -24.99 -15.62
CA VAL A 280 -0.18 -25.17 -14.40
C VAL A 280 -1.09 -25.06 -13.18
N ASN A 281 -0.94 -26.01 -12.27
CA ASN A 281 -1.67 -26.04 -11.01
C ASN A 281 -0.69 -25.90 -9.84
N VAL A 282 -0.86 -24.87 -9.02
CA VAL A 282 -0.16 -24.78 -7.74
C VAL A 282 -0.74 -25.86 -6.82
N GLY A 283 0.13 -26.73 -6.31
CA GLY A 283 -0.25 -27.84 -5.44
C GLY A 283 -0.22 -27.45 -3.97
N VAL A 284 0.83 -26.75 -3.53
CA VAL A 284 1.01 -26.29 -2.14
C VAL A 284 1.78 -24.96 -2.09
N ALA A 285 1.52 -24.18 -1.05
CA ALA A 285 2.39 -23.08 -0.63
C ALA A 285 3.37 -23.60 0.43
N GLU A 286 4.68 -23.42 0.18
CA GLU A 286 5.71 -23.61 1.20
C GLU A 286 5.78 -22.37 2.08
N VAL A 287 5.59 -22.59 3.38
CA VAL A 287 5.65 -21.54 4.39
C VAL A 287 6.71 -21.88 5.43
N MET A 288 7.37 -20.87 5.98
CA MET A 288 8.37 -21.03 7.03
C MET A 288 7.95 -20.27 8.28
N ASP A 289 7.92 -20.97 9.42
CA ASP A 289 7.75 -20.36 10.74
C ASP A 289 9.07 -19.72 11.18
N LEU A 290 9.10 -18.38 11.24
CA LEU A 290 10.29 -17.61 11.57
C LEU A 290 10.62 -17.61 13.07
N LEU A 291 9.65 -17.93 13.94
CA LEU A 291 9.90 -18.04 15.39
C LEU A 291 10.45 -19.42 15.77
N ALA A 292 10.18 -20.43 14.95
CA ALA A 292 10.76 -21.75 15.11
C ALA A 292 12.22 -21.83 14.60
N ASP A 293 12.65 -20.87 13.78
CA ASP A 293 14.02 -20.77 13.27
C ASP A 293 14.98 -20.37 14.40
N ARG A 294 15.93 -21.26 14.73
CA ARG A 294 16.91 -21.06 15.81
C ARG A 294 18.29 -20.82 15.23
N PHE A 295 19.08 -19.98 15.91
CA PHE A 295 20.50 -19.80 15.59
C PHE A 295 21.22 -21.16 15.53
N THR A 296 22.08 -21.31 14.51
CA THR A 296 22.86 -22.50 14.23
C THR A 296 23.71 -22.91 15.45
N GLY A 297 23.33 -23.99 16.13
CA GLY A 297 24.08 -24.53 17.27
C GLY A 297 23.30 -25.41 18.24
N SER A 298 21.96 -25.29 18.28
CA SER A 298 21.10 -26.17 19.09
C SER A 298 19.99 -26.75 18.19
N ASP A 299 20.04 -28.07 17.96
CA ASP A 299 19.15 -28.84 17.07
C ASP A 299 19.17 -28.43 15.58
N GLN A 300 20.10 -29.00 14.81
CA GLN A 300 20.16 -28.91 13.35
C GLN A 300 18.97 -29.60 12.61
N HIS A 301 17.90 -29.95 13.32
CA HIS A 301 16.82 -30.82 12.82
C HIS A 301 15.40 -30.35 13.13
N LYS A 302 15.20 -29.13 13.66
CA LYS A 302 13.82 -28.65 13.80
C LYS A 302 13.25 -28.29 12.42
N GLN A 303 12.22 -29.01 12.00
CA GLN A 303 11.48 -28.69 10.78
C GLN A 303 10.82 -27.31 10.93
N VAL A 304 11.19 -26.37 10.08
CA VAL A 304 10.67 -24.98 10.09
C VAL A 304 9.85 -24.63 8.84
N SER A 305 10.03 -25.38 7.75
CA SER A 305 9.25 -25.25 6.52
C SER A 305 8.11 -26.26 6.45
N PHE A 306 6.93 -25.81 6.06
CA PHE A 306 5.72 -26.61 6.00
C PHE A 306 4.95 -26.35 4.70
N ALA A 307 4.08 -27.28 4.33
CA ALA A 307 3.15 -27.13 3.23
C ALA A 307 1.77 -26.70 3.73
N ILE A 308 1.18 -25.71 3.06
CA ILE A 308 -0.24 -25.38 3.17
C ILE A 308 -0.91 -25.68 1.82
N ASN A 309 -1.95 -26.50 1.84
CA ASN A 309 -2.75 -26.83 0.65
C ASN A 309 -4.03 -25.99 0.60
N ALA A 310 -4.28 -25.38 -0.56
CA ALA A 310 -5.52 -24.70 -0.89
C ALA A 310 -5.96 -24.98 -2.33
N LYS A 311 -7.24 -24.72 -2.63
CA LYS A 311 -7.76 -24.79 -4.01
C LYS A 311 -7.25 -23.63 -4.85
N VAL A 312 -7.24 -22.42 -4.28
CA VAL A 312 -6.76 -21.17 -4.91
C VAL A 312 -5.65 -20.52 -4.08
N TYR A 313 -4.67 -19.93 -4.76
CA TYR A 313 -3.54 -19.23 -4.16
C TYR A 313 -3.52 -17.78 -4.62
N VAL A 314 -3.49 -16.84 -3.67
CA VAL A 314 -3.41 -15.39 -3.91
C VAL A 314 -2.10 -14.88 -3.32
N VAL A 315 -1.25 -14.26 -4.13
CA VAL A 315 -0.02 -13.61 -3.67
C VAL A 315 -0.23 -12.09 -3.65
N ALA A 316 -0.41 -11.54 -2.44
CA ALA A 316 -0.72 -10.14 -2.15
C ALA A 316 0.34 -9.52 -1.20
N ALA A 317 1.62 -9.84 -1.44
CA ALA A 317 2.74 -9.47 -0.58
C ALA A 317 3.39 -8.10 -0.93
N GLY A 318 2.70 -7.27 -1.73
CA GLY A 318 3.21 -5.98 -2.19
C GLY A 318 4.04 -6.05 -3.47
N ALA A 319 4.37 -4.91 -4.05
CA ALA A 319 4.94 -4.83 -5.40
C ALA A 319 6.34 -5.45 -5.53
N VAL A 320 7.10 -5.56 -4.43
CA VAL A 320 8.42 -6.21 -4.42
C VAL A 320 8.35 -7.69 -4.02
N ALA A 321 7.64 -8.02 -2.94
CA ALA A 321 7.66 -9.40 -2.44
C ALA A 321 6.72 -10.35 -3.22
N THR A 322 5.65 -9.85 -3.85
CA THR A 322 4.83 -10.68 -4.75
C THR A 322 5.67 -11.28 -5.88
N PRO A 323 6.39 -10.50 -6.71
CA PRO A 323 7.27 -11.08 -7.73
C PRO A 323 8.46 -11.84 -7.13
N GLN A 324 8.93 -11.52 -5.91
CA GLN A 324 9.98 -12.27 -5.22
C GLN A 324 9.54 -13.72 -4.93
N ILE A 325 8.32 -13.91 -4.42
CA ILE A 325 7.75 -15.24 -4.16
C ILE A 325 7.59 -16.02 -5.47
N LEU A 326 7.10 -15.38 -6.53
CA LEU A 326 6.94 -16.02 -7.85
C LEU A 326 8.29 -16.36 -8.50
N ALA A 327 9.30 -15.51 -8.35
CA ALA A 327 10.66 -15.77 -8.83
C ALA A 327 11.32 -16.90 -8.05
N ASN A 328 11.15 -16.94 -6.72
CA ASN A 328 11.61 -18.05 -5.91
C ASN A 328 10.92 -19.38 -6.27
N SER A 329 9.68 -19.28 -6.77
CA SER A 329 8.87 -20.38 -7.33
C SER A 329 9.33 -20.87 -8.71
N ASP A 330 10.41 -20.31 -9.27
CA ASP A 330 10.96 -20.63 -10.59
C ASP A 330 10.02 -20.28 -11.76
N PHE A 331 9.09 -19.34 -11.55
CA PHE A 331 8.15 -18.95 -12.61
C PHE A 331 8.74 -17.91 -13.57
N GLY A 332 9.74 -17.14 -13.16
CA GLY A 332 10.40 -16.12 -13.99
C GLY A 332 11.19 -15.11 -13.13
N GLY A 333 11.70 -14.04 -13.73
CA GLY A 333 12.25 -12.89 -13.00
C GLY A 333 13.62 -13.11 -12.33
N LEU A 334 14.24 -14.29 -12.50
CA LEU A 334 15.58 -14.55 -11.96
C LEU A 334 16.67 -13.92 -12.84
N GLU A 335 17.67 -13.33 -12.20
CA GLU A 335 18.84 -12.79 -12.88
C GLU A 335 19.63 -13.91 -13.57
N GLY A 336 20.01 -13.71 -14.84
CA GLY A 336 20.74 -14.71 -15.62
C GLY A 336 19.98 -16.00 -15.94
N GLN A 337 18.64 -16.01 -15.84
CA GLN A 337 17.81 -17.17 -16.15
C GLN A 337 18.09 -17.70 -17.58
N GLN A 338 18.49 -18.98 -17.67
CA GLN A 338 18.69 -19.67 -18.95
C GLN A 338 17.39 -20.42 -19.34
N GLY A 339 17.02 -20.34 -20.62
CA GLY A 339 15.79 -20.97 -21.14
C GLY A 339 14.55 -20.07 -21.07
N LYS A 340 13.38 -20.60 -21.47
CA LYS A 340 12.12 -19.86 -21.52
C LYS A 340 11.43 -19.84 -20.16
N ALA A 341 11.30 -18.66 -19.56
CA ALA A 341 10.52 -18.46 -18.33
C ALA A 341 9.03 -18.74 -18.55
N LEU A 342 8.34 -19.22 -17.51
CA LEU A 342 6.88 -19.42 -17.53
C LEU A 342 6.14 -18.07 -17.56
N LEU A 343 6.70 -17.06 -16.87
CA LEU A 343 6.21 -15.69 -16.76
C LEU A 343 7.33 -14.71 -17.20
N PRO A 344 7.59 -14.56 -18.51
CA PRO A 344 8.66 -13.70 -19.00
C PRO A 344 8.46 -12.20 -18.73
N ALA A 345 7.22 -11.77 -18.45
CA ALA A 345 6.90 -10.39 -18.07
C ALA A 345 7.13 -10.08 -16.57
N LEU A 346 7.44 -11.10 -15.75
CA LEU A 346 7.60 -10.93 -14.30
C LEU A 346 8.74 -9.97 -13.97
N GLY A 347 8.43 -8.88 -13.27
CA GLY A 347 9.40 -7.85 -12.92
C GLY A 347 9.89 -7.01 -14.11
N VAL A 348 9.23 -7.07 -15.28
CA VAL A 348 9.65 -6.33 -16.50
C VAL A 348 8.72 -5.15 -16.75
N GLY A 349 9.31 -3.98 -17.03
CA GLY A 349 8.55 -2.77 -17.31
C GLY A 349 7.97 -2.14 -16.06
N ILE A 350 8.72 -2.19 -14.96
CA ILE A 350 8.33 -1.60 -13.68
C ILE A 350 8.21 -0.07 -13.78
N THR A 351 7.36 0.51 -12.95
CA THR A 351 7.09 1.95 -12.91
C THR A 351 7.19 2.46 -11.48
N GLU A 352 7.82 3.61 -11.27
CA GLU A 352 7.81 4.33 -10.00
C GLU A 352 7.64 5.83 -10.30
N GLN A 353 7.07 6.58 -9.37
CA GLN A 353 6.74 7.98 -9.52
C GLN A 353 7.91 8.87 -9.08
N PRO A 354 8.43 9.75 -9.95
CA PRO A 354 9.24 10.87 -9.50
C PRO A 354 8.43 11.74 -8.54
N LEU A 355 8.98 12.00 -7.35
CA LEU A 355 8.35 12.79 -6.30
C LEU A 355 9.11 14.10 -6.12
N ALA A 356 8.43 15.23 -6.32
CA ALA A 356 8.92 16.55 -5.93
C ALA A 356 8.32 16.96 -4.58
N PHE A 357 9.12 17.61 -3.75
CA PHE A 357 8.75 18.04 -2.41
C PHE A 357 9.29 19.43 -2.09
N CYS A 358 8.49 20.21 -1.37
CA CYS A 358 8.96 21.35 -0.59
C CYS A 358 8.04 21.60 0.61
N GLN A 359 8.50 22.44 1.53
CA GLN A 359 7.64 23.06 2.53
C GLN A 359 7.65 24.57 2.36
N ILE A 360 6.52 25.21 2.65
CA ILE A 360 6.38 26.66 2.69
C ILE A 360 5.98 27.14 4.08
N ILE A 361 6.31 28.40 4.36
CA ILE A 361 5.70 29.19 5.41
C ILE A 361 4.68 30.11 4.74
N LEU A 362 3.42 30.08 5.20
CA LEU A 362 2.34 30.90 4.65
C LEU A 362 2.73 32.39 4.59
N ASN A 363 2.38 33.04 3.48
CA ASN A 363 2.60 34.47 3.30
C ASN A 363 1.90 35.30 4.39
N GLN A 364 2.55 36.36 4.85
CA GLN A 364 2.05 37.22 5.93
C GLN A 364 0.63 37.76 5.67
N HIS A 365 0.30 38.14 4.42
CA HIS A 365 -1.02 38.63 4.08
C HIS A 365 -2.13 37.57 4.20
N ILE A 366 -1.80 36.28 3.96
CA ILE A 366 -2.74 35.16 4.17
C ILE A 366 -2.99 34.99 5.67
N VAL A 367 -1.92 35.05 6.47
CA VAL A 367 -2.00 34.92 7.93
C VAL A 367 -2.76 36.10 8.54
N ASP A 368 -2.57 37.32 8.02
CA ASP A 368 -3.30 38.52 8.48
C ASP A 368 -4.78 38.49 8.12
N ASP A 369 -5.17 37.91 6.98
CA ASP A 369 -6.58 37.75 6.58
C ASP A 369 -7.36 36.83 7.54
N LEU A 370 -6.70 35.95 8.29
CA LEU A 370 -7.33 35.13 9.33
C LEU A 370 -7.93 35.97 10.47
N LYS A 371 -7.46 37.21 10.65
CA LYS A 371 -7.98 38.16 11.63
C LYS A 371 -9.32 38.77 11.17
N ASN A 372 -9.60 38.72 9.88
CA ASN A 372 -10.85 39.19 9.33
C ASN A 372 -11.94 38.11 9.44
N LEU A 373 -12.78 38.25 10.45
CA LEU A 373 -13.87 37.32 10.73
C LEU A 373 -15.15 37.61 9.90
N ASN A 374 -15.19 38.69 9.12
CA ASN A 374 -16.35 39.02 8.30
C ASN A 374 -16.56 37.97 7.21
N GLY A 375 -17.80 37.48 7.07
CA GLY A 375 -18.15 36.44 6.10
C GLY A 375 -17.66 35.02 6.45
N ARG A 376 -16.92 34.84 7.55
CA ARG A 376 -16.51 33.51 8.03
C ARG A 376 -17.70 32.76 8.69
N PRO A 377 -17.75 31.43 8.62
CA PRO A 377 -18.78 30.65 9.28
C PRO A 377 -18.66 30.74 10.81
N GLN A 378 -19.77 30.51 11.53
CA GLN A 378 -19.81 30.71 12.98
C GLN A 378 -18.79 29.84 13.74
N TRP A 379 -18.64 28.57 13.35
CA TRP A 379 -17.67 27.65 13.97
C TRP A 379 -16.23 28.18 13.93
N TRP A 380 -15.87 28.88 12.84
CA TRP A 380 -14.54 29.47 12.68
C TRP A 380 -14.35 30.62 13.64
N LYS A 381 -15.33 31.54 13.70
CA LYS A 381 -15.32 32.70 14.60
C LYS A 381 -15.18 32.25 16.04
N ASP A 382 -16.01 31.28 16.45
CA ASP A 382 -16.01 30.74 17.80
C ASP A 382 -14.65 30.13 18.16
N ALA A 383 -14.04 29.36 17.25
CA ALA A 383 -12.73 28.75 17.46
C ALA A 383 -11.61 29.78 17.60
N VAL A 384 -11.59 30.80 16.73
CA VAL A 384 -10.61 31.89 16.79
C VAL A 384 -10.77 32.71 18.06
N GLU A 385 -11.99 33.13 18.40
CA GLU A 385 -12.27 33.91 19.61
C GLU A 385 -11.93 33.14 20.89
N ALA A 386 -12.26 31.85 20.94
CA ALA A 386 -11.89 30.98 22.06
C ALA A 386 -10.37 30.88 22.22
N HIS A 387 -9.63 30.69 21.12
CA HIS A 387 -8.17 30.68 21.11
C HIS A 387 -7.59 32.01 21.59
N ARG A 388 -8.08 33.14 21.07
CA ARG A 388 -7.62 34.48 21.48
C ARG A 388 -7.85 34.76 22.96
N ARG A 389 -8.98 34.30 23.51
CA ARG A 389 -9.29 34.43 24.95
C ARG A 389 -8.38 33.56 25.82
N ALA A 390 -8.12 32.32 25.41
CA ALA A 390 -7.26 31.39 26.15
C ALA A 390 -5.76 31.74 26.04
N HIS A 391 -5.33 32.30 24.91
CA HIS A 391 -3.93 32.51 24.57
C HIS A 391 -3.69 33.95 24.05
N PRO A 392 -3.92 35.00 24.86
CA PRO A 392 -3.85 36.39 24.40
C PRO A 392 -2.46 36.83 23.93
N LYS A 393 -1.40 36.14 24.38
CA LYS A 393 0.01 36.41 24.01
C LYS A 393 0.47 35.70 22.74
N ASP A 394 -0.28 34.73 22.23
CA ASP A 394 0.07 34.04 21.00
C ASP A 394 -0.10 35.00 19.80
N PRO A 395 0.89 35.17 18.92
CA PRO A 395 0.74 36.04 17.75
C PRO A 395 -0.21 35.48 16.68
N LEU A 396 -0.40 34.16 16.63
CA LEU A 396 -1.26 33.51 15.63
C LEU A 396 -2.71 33.43 16.09
N TRP A 397 -3.62 33.57 15.13
CA TRP A 397 -5.07 33.45 15.33
C TRP A 397 -5.61 32.04 15.02
N ILE A 398 -4.71 31.15 14.59
CA ILE A 398 -5.00 29.73 14.34
C ILE A 398 -4.96 28.98 15.67
N PRO A 399 -6.04 28.29 16.07
CA PRO A 399 -6.05 27.44 17.26
C PRO A 399 -4.93 26.39 17.25
N PHE A 400 -4.36 26.07 18.41
CA PHE A 400 -3.28 25.06 18.51
C PHE A 400 -3.69 23.67 17.99
N GLN A 401 -4.95 23.29 18.14
CA GLN A 401 -5.50 22.00 17.71
C GLN A 401 -6.28 22.09 16.39
N ASP A 402 -6.14 23.19 15.64
CA ASP A 402 -6.72 23.28 14.30
C ASP A 402 -6.16 22.12 13.45
N PRO A 403 -6.97 21.32 12.73
CA PRO A 403 -6.44 20.25 11.89
C PRO A 403 -5.63 20.78 10.70
N GLU A 404 -4.76 19.96 10.13
CA GLU A 404 -3.91 20.32 9.00
C GLU A 404 -4.67 20.51 7.68
N PRO A 405 -4.09 21.23 6.70
CA PRO A 405 -4.66 21.21 5.36
C PRO A 405 -4.58 19.80 4.76
N GLN A 406 -5.62 19.40 4.03
CA GLN A 406 -5.66 18.20 3.19
C GLN A 406 -6.26 18.56 1.82
N VAL A 407 -5.47 19.20 0.95
CA VAL A 407 -5.92 19.70 -0.35
C VAL A 407 -5.28 18.91 -1.48
N ASN A 408 -6.06 18.66 -2.53
CA ASN A 408 -5.68 17.93 -3.72
C ASN A 408 -5.81 18.84 -4.95
N ILE A 409 -4.78 18.85 -5.81
CA ILE A 409 -4.90 19.30 -7.19
C ILE A 409 -4.90 18.05 -8.07
N PRO A 410 -6.06 17.67 -8.64
CA PRO A 410 -6.21 16.42 -9.35
C PRO A 410 -5.40 16.40 -10.65
N VAL A 411 -5.05 15.18 -11.06
CA VAL A 411 -4.43 14.91 -12.37
C VAL A 411 -5.38 15.35 -13.48
N THR A 412 -4.85 16.04 -14.49
CA THR A 412 -5.56 16.39 -15.72
C THR A 412 -4.70 16.10 -16.95
N LYS A 413 -5.22 16.38 -18.15
CA LYS A 413 -4.44 16.26 -19.39
C LYS A 413 -3.27 17.26 -19.43
N ASP A 414 -3.50 18.48 -18.94
CA ASP A 414 -2.52 19.57 -18.98
C ASP A 414 -1.53 19.49 -17.81
N PHE A 415 -1.97 18.91 -16.69
CA PHE A 415 -1.17 18.69 -15.49
C PHE A 415 -1.20 17.18 -15.17
N PRO A 416 -0.41 16.35 -15.88
CA PRO A 416 -0.41 14.89 -15.75
C PRO A 416 0.35 14.39 -14.50
N TRP A 417 0.25 15.13 -13.39
CA TRP A 417 0.80 14.80 -12.09
C TRP A 417 -0.23 15.03 -11.00
N HIS A 418 -0.10 14.27 -9.92
CA HIS A 418 -0.94 14.39 -8.73
C HIS A 418 -0.27 15.31 -7.73
N ALA A 419 -1.03 16.15 -7.03
CA ALA A 419 -0.48 17.06 -6.04
C ALA A 419 -1.25 17.01 -4.73
N GLN A 420 -0.52 16.80 -3.63
CA GLN A 420 -1.00 16.88 -2.27
C GLN A 420 -0.44 18.13 -1.61
N ILE A 421 -1.34 19.02 -1.18
CA ILE A 421 -1.01 20.24 -0.44
C ILE A 421 -1.56 20.06 0.97
N HIS A 422 -0.69 19.66 1.89
CA HIS A 422 -1.13 19.14 3.18
C HIS A 422 -0.09 19.32 4.29
N ARG A 423 -0.29 18.64 5.42
CA ARG A 423 0.81 18.27 6.32
C ARG A 423 0.80 16.77 6.50
N ASP A 424 1.98 16.18 6.45
CA ASP A 424 2.13 14.77 6.66
C ASP A 424 3.21 14.48 7.69
N ALA A 425 3.16 13.28 8.26
CA ALA A 425 4.15 12.74 9.16
C ALA A 425 5.42 12.25 8.43
N PHE A 426 5.62 12.64 7.18
CA PHE A 426 6.82 12.36 6.40
C PHE A 426 7.66 13.64 6.30
N SER A 427 8.29 14.06 7.40
CA SER A 427 9.23 15.18 7.35
C SER A 427 10.59 14.69 6.88
N TYR A 428 11.04 15.19 5.73
CA TYR A 428 12.34 14.85 5.14
C TYR A 428 13.45 15.82 5.55
N GLY A 429 13.10 16.94 6.21
CA GLY A 429 14.05 17.94 6.68
C GLY A 429 14.49 17.69 8.12
N GLU A 430 15.79 17.85 8.41
CA GLU A 430 16.34 17.89 9.77
C GLU A 430 15.99 19.20 10.51
N ALA A 431 15.45 20.19 9.79
CA ALA A 431 14.99 21.43 10.36
C ALA A 431 13.72 21.19 11.20
N GLY A 432 13.91 20.83 12.47
CA GLY A 432 12.88 20.97 13.50
C GLY A 432 12.33 22.40 13.56
N PRO A 433 11.27 22.66 14.35
CA PRO A 433 10.41 23.83 14.23
C PRO A 433 11.13 25.12 14.67
N ARG A 434 11.95 25.71 13.79
CA ARG A 434 12.31 27.12 13.88
C ARG A 434 11.14 28.03 13.49
N ALA A 435 10.14 27.47 12.81
CA ALA A 435 8.86 28.09 12.47
C ALA A 435 7.70 27.37 13.18
N ASP A 436 6.63 28.10 13.51
CA ASP A 436 5.42 27.56 14.11
C ASP A 436 4.71 26.62 13.12
N SER A 437 4.38 25.40 13.55
CA SER A 437 3.82 24.36 12.67
C SER A 437 2.45 24.72 12.08
N ARG A 438 1.74 25.71 12.65
CA ARG A 438 0.43 26.18 12.16
C ARG A 438 0.52 26.93 10.82
N VAL A 439 1.69 27.45 10.47
CA VAL A 439 1.92 28.18 9.22
C VAL A 439 2.77 27.42 8.21
N VAL A 440 3.17 26.19 8.54
CA VAL A 440 3.93 25.32 7.63
C VAL A 440 2.98 24.44 6.83
N VAL A 441 3.22 24.34 5.53
CA VAL A 441 2.46 23.49 4.58
C VAL A 441 3.43 22.72 3.70
N ASP A 442 3.16 21.42 3.52
CA ASP A 442 3.91 20.53 2.63
C ASP A 442 3.27 20.53 1.24
N LEU A 443 4.12 20.48 0.22
CA LEU A 443 3.71 20.21 -1.15
C LEU A 443 4.41 18.94 -1.62
N ARG A 444 3.63 17.94 -2.05
CA ARG A 444 4.11 16.69 -2.64
C ARG A 444 3.49 16.50 -4.02
N PHE A 445 4.32 16.51 -5.05
CA PHE A 445 3.89 16.37 -6.44
C PHE A 445 4.46 15.06 -7.01
N PHE A 446 3.59 14.24 -7.58
CA PHE A 446 3.90 12.90 -8.08
C PHE A 446 3.74 12.87 -9.60
N ALA A 447 4.83 12.63 -10.31
CA ALA A 447 4.80 12.44 -11.76
C ALA A 447 4.55 10.97 -12.09
N ARG A 448 3.94 10.72 -13.23
CA ARG A 448 3.81 9.37 -13.78
C ARG A 448 5.10 8.97 -14.53
N GLN A 449 5.31 7.67 -14.63
CA GLN A 449 6.33 7.06 -15.51
C GLN A 449 5.68 5.91 -16.27
N ALA A 450 5.80 5.88 -17.59
CA ALA A 450 5.32 4.72 -18.35
C ALA A 450 6.27 3.52 -18.28
N ARG A 451 5.68 2.38 -18.61
CA ARG A 451 6.38 1.12 -18.85
C ARG A 451 7.54 1.32 -19.82
N GLU A 452 8.72 0.92 -19.39
CA GLU A 452 9.91 0.78 -20.23
C GLU A 452 10.48 -0.64 -20.01
N PRO A 453 10.51 -1.53 -21.02
CA PRO A 453 11.00 -2.91 -20.86
C PRO A 453 12.41 -3.04 -20.27
N LYS A 454 13.25 -2.02 -20.40
CA LYS A 454 14.58 -1.96 -19.76
C LYS A 454 14.51 -1.75 -18.26
N ASN A 455 13.42 -1.18 -17.75
CA ASN A 455 13.18 -1.01 -16.32
C ASN A 455 12.71 -2.34 -15.73
N LYS A 456 13.48 -2.90 -14.80
CA LYS A 456 13.28 -4.24 -14.27
C LYS A 456 13.49 -4.32 -12.76
N LEU A 457 12.80 -5.27 -12.16
CA LEU A 457 13.07 -5.82 -10.84
C LEU A 457 13.42 -7.30 -11.04
N THR A 458 14.67 -7.67 -10.82
CA THR A 458 15.15 -9.06 -10.93
C THR A 458 15.59 -9.59 -9.57
N PHE A 459 15.74 -10.91 -9.49
CA PHE A 459 16.06 -11.60 -8.24
C PHE A 459 17.24 -12.55 -8.42
N ASP A 460 18.17 -12.58 -7.46
CA ASP A 460 19.26 -13.55 -7.44
C ASP A 460 19.03 -14.59 -6.34
N LYS A 461 19.18 -15.88 -6.64
CA LYS A 461 19.07 -16.96 -5.63
C LYS A 461 20.37 -17.19 -4.85
N LYS A 462 21.51 -16.71 -5.36
CA LYS A 462 22.83 -16.83 -4.73
C LYS A 462 23.04 -15.77 -3.65
N ILE A 463 22.31 -14.66 -3.74
CA ILE A 463 22.31 -13.56 -2.80
C ILE A 463 20.93 -13.51 -2.18
N THR A 464 20.84 -13.58 -0.87
CA THR A 464 19.54 -13.58 -0.18
C THR A 464 19.37 -12.31 0.63
N ASP A 465 18.13 -11.86 0.77
CA ASP A 465 17.78 -10.81 1.70
C ASP A 465 17.86 -11.31 3.15
N VAL A 466 17.60 -10.42 4.11
CA VAL A 466 17.68 -10.74 5.55
C VAL A 466 16.67 -11.81 6.01
N TYR A 467 15.71 -12.18 5.18
CA TYR A 467 14.74 -13.24 5.45
C TYR A 467 15.10 -14.53 4.71
N GLY A 468 16.23 -14.62 4.00
CA GLY A 468 16.62 -15.79 3.23
C GLY A 468 15.83 -15.96 1.92
N MET A 469 15.23 -14.90 1.38
CA MET A 469 14.56 -14.89 0.07
C MET A 469 15.51 -14.33 -1.01
N PRO A 470 15.31 -14.64 -2.30
CA PRO A 470 16.14 -14.11 -3.38
C PRO A 470 16.24 -12.58 -3.34
N GLN A 471 17.47 -12.03 -3.35
CA GLN A 471 17.71 -10.61 -3.20
C GLN A 471 17.13 -9.83 -4.40
N PRO A 472 16.24 -8.85 -4.18
CA PRO A 472 15.74 -7.97 -5.22
C PRO A 472 16.84 -7.01 -5.72
N THR A 473 16.92 -6.83 -7.03
CA THR A 473 17.83 -5.88 -7.70
C THR A 473 17.04 -5.05 -8.70
N PHE A 474 17.19 -3.73 -8.62
CA PHE A 474 16.57 -2.80 -9.56
C PHE A 474 17.50 -2.50 -10.73
N LYS A 475 16.88 -2.35 -11.89
CA LYS A 475 17.41 -1.61 -13.03
C LYS A 475 16.34 -0.62 -13.43
N TYR A 476 16.49 0.65 -13.10
CA TYR A 476 15.46 1.65 -13.31
C TYR A 476 16.08 2.97 -13.74
N LEU A 477 15.65 3.46 -14.90
CA LEU A 477 15.95 4.80 -15.38
C LEU A 477 14.67 5.44 -15.93
N PRO A 478 14.34 6.68 -15.53
CA PRO A 478 13.31 7.45 -16.21
C PRO A 478 13.67 7.63 -17.69
N THR A 479 12.66 7.62 -18.57
CA THR A 479 12.90 7.97 -19.98
C THR A 479 12.97 9.49 -20.13
N THR A 480 13.62 9.98 -21.19
CA THR A 480 13.74 11.43 -21.44
C THR A 480 12.40 12.15 -21.43
N GLN A 481 11.37 11.58 -22.07
CA GLN A 481 10.02 12.16 -22.10
C GLN A 481 9.44 12.36 -20.69
N TYR A 482 9.56 11.37 -19.81
CA TYR A 482 9.00 11.45 -18.46
C TYR A 482 9.90 12.23 -17.50
N ALA A 483 11.21 12.31 -17.76
CA ALA A 483 12.10 13.24 -17.08
C ALA A 483 11.72 14.70 -17.39
N ASP A 484 11.40 15.02 -18.65
CA ASP A 484 10.90 16.34 -19.04
C ASP A 484 9.54 16.66 -18.41
N GLU A 485 8.64 15.68 -18.32
CA GLU A 485 7.36 15.80 -17.63
C GLU A 485 7.54 16.07 -16.12
N ALA A 486 8.46 15.36 -15.46
CA ALA A 486 8.83 15.61 -14.07
C ALA A 486 9.45 17.00 -13.87
N GLY A 487 10.24 17.51 -14.83
CA GLY A 487 10.75 18.88 -14.82
C GLY A 487 9.63 19.94 -14.87
N LYS A 488 8.60 19.71 -15.68
CA LYS A 488 7.40 20.57 -15.73
C LYS A 488 6.60 20.50 -14.42
N MET A 489 6.49 19.32 -13.82
CA MET A 489 5.86 19.13 -12.52
C MET A 489 6.60 19.92 -11.43
N MET A 490 7.93 19.89 -11.38
CA MET A 490 8.72 20.68 -10.43
C MET A 490 8.45 22.18 -10.61
N LYS A 491 8.36 22.65 -11.85
CA LYS A 491 7.99 24.04 -12.14
C LYS A 491 6.58 24.37 -11.61
N ASP A 492 5.60 23.52 -11.86
CA ASP A 492 4.22 23.72 -11.36
C ASP A 492 4.18 23.74 -9.82
N MET A 493 4.95 22.86 -9.15
CA MET A 493 5.06 22.87 -7.69
C MET A 493 5.60 24.21 -7.16
N THR A 494 6.60 24.80 -7.83
CA THR A 494 7.14 26.10 -7.42
C THR A 494 6.17 27.26 -7.67
N GLU A 495 5.38 27.21 -8.75
CA GLU A 495 4.29 28.16 -9.02
C GLU A 495 3.17 28.06 -7.96
N VAL A 496 2.74 26.85 -7.62
CA VAL A 496 1.73 26.60 -6.57
C VAL A 496 2.24 27.00 -5.18
N ALA A 497 3.49 26.67 -4.85
CA ALA A 497 4.13 27.07 -3.60
C ALA A 497 4.15 28.60 -3.44
N SER A 498 4.53 29.33 -4.50
CA SER A 498 4.65 30.80 -4.50
C SER A 498 3.31 31.51 -4.25
N ALA A 499 2.19 30.88 -4.62
CA ALA A 499 0.86 31.40 -4.32
C ALA A 499 0.50 31.32 -2.83
N LEU A 500 1.12 30.40 -2.08
CA LEU A 500 0.86 30.15 -0.66
C LEU A 500 1.88 30.81 0.26
N GLY A 501 3.16 30.79 -0.10
CA GLY A 501 4.22 31.14 0.86
C GLY A 501 5.63 31.10 0.31
N GLY A 502 6.58 31.50 1.16
CA GLY A 502 8.01 31.34 0.90
C GLY A 502 8.51 29.98 1.39
N TYR A 503 9.55 29.44 0.75
CA TYR A 503 10.11 28.14 1.15
C TYR A 503 10.65 28.15 2.58
N LEU A 504 10.36 27.09 3.32
CA LEU A 504 10.97 26.84 4.63
C LEU A 504 12.44 26.43 4.41
N PRO A 505 13.43 27.12 5.02
CA PRO A 505 14.84 26.76 4.86
C PRO A 505 15.12 25.31 5.29
N GLY A 506 15.82 24.56 4.44
CA GLY A 506 16.07 23.11 4.61
C GLY A 506 14.96 22.22 4.03
N SER A 507 13.93 22.80 3.41
CA SER A 507 12.88 22.10 2.68
C SER A 507 12.51 22.84 1.40
N GLU A 508 13.53 23.39 0.74
CA GLU A 508 13.45 23.96 -0.59
C GLU A 508 13.00 22.92 -1.63
N PRO A 509 12.44 23.35 -2.79
CA PRO A 509 12.04 22.47 -3.89
C PRO A 509 13.14 21.49 -4.30
N GLN A 510 12.85 20.20 -4.17
CA GLN A 510 13.77 19.12 -4.49
C GLN A 510 13.04 17.89 -5.00
N PHE A 511 13.72 17.08 -5.81
CA PHE A 511 13.28 15.72 -6.06
C PHE A 511 13.71 14.83 -4.90
N MET A 512 12.79 14.00 -4.44
CA MET A 512 13.09 12.98 -3.45
C MET A 512 13.84 11.80 -4.09
N ALA A 513 14.55 11.04 -3.26
CA ALA A 513 15.24 9.83 -3.71
C ALA A 513 14.26 8.89 -4.45
N PRO A 514 14.63 8.33 -5.62
CA PRO A 514 13.74 7.43 -6.35
C PRO A 514 13.31 6.23 -5.51
N GLY A 515 12.01 5.87 -5.58
CA GLY A 515 11.38 4.85 -4.74
C GLY A 515 10.79 5.37 -3.44
N LEU A 516 11.06 6.62 -3.03
CA LEU A 516 10.52 7.15 -1.77
C LEU A 516 9.01 7.41 -1.81
N ALA A 517 8.41 7.48 -3.00
CA ALA A 517 6.96 7.52 -3.16
C ALA A 517 6.29 6.20 -2.73
N LEU A 518 7.02 5.07 -2.79
CA LEU A 518 6.52 3.72 -2.46
C LEU A 518 5.29 3.34 -3.31
N HIS A 519 5.25 3.82 -4.55
CA HIS A 519 4.15 3.63 -5.48
C HIS A 519 4.54 2.68 -6.64
N LEU A 520 5.53 1.82 -6.41
CA LEU A 520 6.02 0.84 -7.37
C LEU A 520 4.87 0.03 -7.99
N GLY A 521 4.79 0.09 -9.31
CA GLY A 521 3.77 -0.56 -10.14
C GLY A 521 4.38 -1.46 -11.21
N GLY A 522 3.52 -2.26 -11.84
CA GLY A 522 3.85 -3.03 -13.04
C GLY A 522 4.71 -4.29 -12.84
N THR A 523 5.10 -4.64 -11.62
CA THR A 523 5.98 -5.80 -11.33
C THR A 523 5.31 -7.16 -11.59
N VAL A 524 3.98 -7.23 -11.50
CA VAL A 524 3.12 -8.38 -11.83
C VAL A 524 1.91 -7.92 -12.66
N ARG A 525 2.19 -7.07 -13.67
CA ARG A 525 1.18 -6.30 -14.40
C ARG A 525 0.07 -7.13 -15.04
N LEU A 526 -1.15 -6.59 -15.04
CA LEU A 526 -2.29 -7.16 -15.76
C LEU A 526 -2.23 -6.81 -17.25
N GLY A 527 -2.87 -7.62 -18.09
CA GLY A 527 -3.02 -7.35 -19.51
C GLY A 527 -4.15 -8.16 -20.15
N HIS A 528 -4.35 -7.92 -21.45
CA HIS A 528 -5.33 -8.66 -22.27
C HIS A 528 -4.74 -9.89 -22.95
N GLY A 529 -3.43 -10.11 -22.81
CA GLY A 529 -2.79 -11.36 -23.17
C GLY A 529 -2.47 -11.55 -24.66
N SER A 530 -2.47 -10.51 -25.51
CA SER A 530 -2.02 -10.62 -26.92
C SER A 530 -0.76 -11.46 -27.07
N GLU A 531 0.20 -11.28 -26.14
CA GLU A 531 1.28 -12.22 -25.88
C GLU A 531 1.57 -12.32 -24.36
N ILE A 532 1.86 -13.54 -23.87
CA ILE A 532 2.14 -13.82 -22.44
C ILE A 532 3.45 -13.13 -21.96
N ASN A 533 4.25 -12.60 -22.88
CA ASN A 533 5.46 -11.82 -22.58
C ASN A 533 5.17 -10.33 -22.26
N GLU A 534 3.93 -9.86 -22.39
CA GLU A 534 3.57 -8.47 -22.14
C GLU A 534 2.99 -8.21 -20.74
N SER A 535 2.49 -9.27 -20.09
CA SER A 535 1.84 -9.18 -18.77
C SER A 535 1.98 -10.49 -17.99
N VAL A 536 1.74 -10.44 -16.68
CA VAL A 536 1.84 -11.60 -15.78
C VAL A 536 0.48 -12.27 -15.57
N ALA A 537 -0.59 -11.48 -15.56
CA ALA A 537 -1.95 -11.95 -15.30
C ALA A 537 -2.97 -11.25 -16.21
N ASN A 538 -4.18 -11.82 -16.31
CA ASN A 538 -5.33 -11.19 -16.96
C ASN A 538 -5.98 -10.13 -16.04
N PHE A 539 -6.99 -9.40 -16.52
CA PHE A 539 -7.73 -8.41 -15.70
C PHE A 539 -8.68 -9.01 -14.64
N ASN A 540 -8.70 -10.34 -14.47
CA ASN A 540 -9.25 -10.99 -13.28
C ASN A 540 -8.16 -11.28 -12.23
N SER A 541 -6.95 -10.75 -12.44
CA SER A 541 -5.73 -11.00 -11.68
C SER A 541 -5.28 -12.46 -11.65
N GLN A 542 -5.78 -13.30 -12.55
CA GLN A 542 -5.38 -14.69 -12.69
C GLN A 542 -4.10 -14.77 -13.54
N VAL A 543 -3.08 -15.44 -13.01
CA VAL A 543 -1.77 -15.55 -13.67
C VAL A 543 -1.87 -16.41 -14.93
N TRP A 544 -1.27 -15.94 -16.03
CA TRP A 544 -1.29 -16.65 -17.31
C TRP A 544 -0.75 -18.07 -17.17
N ASN A 545 -1.37 -19.02 -17.87
CA ASN A 545 -1.07 -20.46 -17.81
C ASN A 545 -1.42 -21.15 -16.49
N PHE A 546 -1.81 -20.44 -15.42
CA PHE A 546 -2.16 -21.04 -14.14
C PHE A 546 -3.68 -21.13 -13.94
N LYS A 547 -4.12 -22.29 -13.45
CA LYS A 547 -5.54 -22.55 -13.14
C LYS A 547 -6.01 -21.86 -11.87
N ASN A 548 -5.13 -21.74 -10.89
CA ASN A 548 -5.50 -21.43 -9.52
C ASN A 548 -4.59 -20.42 -8.81
N LEU A 549 -3.82 -19.64 -9.57
CA LEU A 549 -2.89 -18.64 -9.04
C LEU A 549 -3.33 -17.22 -9.41
N TYR A 550 -3.38 -16.35 -8.41
CA TYR A 550 -3.73 -14.94 -8.53
C TYR A 550 -2.68 -14.05 -7.90
N VAL A 551 -2.51 -12.84 -8.44
CA VAL A 551 -1.58 -11.82 -7.93
C VAL A 551 -2.34 -10.55 -7.56
N ALA A 552 -1.85 -9.81 -6.58
CA ALA A 552 -2.52 -8.60 -6.15
C ALA A 552 -1.57 -7.52 -5.62
N GLY A 553 -2.06 -6.27 -5.61
CA GLY A 553 -1.32 -5.08 -5.14
C GLY A 553 -0.90 -4.17 -6.28
N ASN A 554 -0.20 -3.08 -5.97
CA ASN A 554 0.20 -2.05 -6.93
C ASN A 554 0.95 -2.61 -8.16
N GLY A 555 1.68 -3.72 -7.97
CA GLY A 555 2.38 -4.44 -9.04
C GLY A 555 1.48 -4.89 -10.19
N THR A 556 0.16 -5.02 -9.98
CA THR A 556 -0.80 -5.40 -11.02
C THR A 556 -1.12 -4.25 -11.97
N ILE A 557 -0.89 -2.99 -11.58
CA ILE A 557 -1.26 -1.82 -12.39
C ILE A 557 -0.37 -1.72 -13.64
N PRO A 558 -0.94 -1.74 -14.86
CA PRO A 558 -0.18 -1.77 -16.11
C PRO A 558 0.03 -0.40 -16.77
N THR A 559 -0.46 0.68 -16.19
CA THR A 559 -0.45 2.03 -16.79
C THR A 559 0.62 2.92 -16.16
N ALA A 560 0.90 4.06 -16.80
CA ALA A 560 1.64 5.15 -16.16
C ALA A 560 0.65 5.94 -15.30
N PHE A 561 0.84 5.97 -13.98
CA PHE A 561 -0.06 6.66 -13.07
C PHE A 561 0.68 7.61 -12.13
N ALA A 562 0.03 8.71 -11.78
CA ALA A 562 0.53 9.74 -10.87
C ALA A 562 -0.23 9.72 -9.53
N ALA A 563 -1.52 9.41 -9.55
CA ALA A 563 -2.34 9.30 -8.35
C ALA A 563 -1.88 8.13 -7.44
N ASN A 564 -2.19 8.20 -6.13
CA ASN A 564 -1.87 7.11 -5.20
C ASN A 564 -2.59 5.81 -5.61
N PRO A 565 -1.91 4.65 -5.67
CA PRO A 565 -2.41 3.45 -6.34
C PRO A 565 -3.32 2.52 -5.51
N THR A 566 -3.42 2.74 -4.19
CA THR A 566 -4.05 1.74 -3.30
C THR A 566 -5.53 1.55 -3.60
N LEU A 567 -6.29 2.62 -3.85
CA LEU A 567 -7.72 2.51 -4.16
C LEU A 567 -7.97 1.72 -5.45
N THR A 568 -7.17 1.99 -6.49
CA THR A 568 -7.17 1.22 -7.75
C THR A 568 -6.83 -0.26 -7.51
N SER A 569 -5.88 -0.54 -6.63
CA SER A 569 -5.51 -1.92 -6.29
C SER A 569 -6.61 -2.66 -5.52
N ILE A 570 -7.36 -1.96 -4.65
CA ILE A 570 -8.56 -2.50 -3.98
C ILE A 570 -9.65 -2.78 -5.03
N ALA A 571 -9.90 -1.84 -5.94
CA ALA A 571 -10.86 -2.00 -7.04
C ALA A 571 -10.57 -3.25 -7.90
N LEU A 572 -9.31 -3.46 -8.29
CA LEU A 572 -8.90 -4.66 -9.02
C LEU A 572 -9.04 -5.95 -8.17
N ALA A 573 -8.79 -5.88 -6.87
CA ALA A 573 -9.00 -7.01 -5.96
C ALA A 573 -10.48 -7.40 -5.84
N LEU A 574 -11.39 -6.41 -5.76
CA LEU A 574 -12.85 -6.66 -5.76
C LEU A 574 -13.26 -7.47 -7.01
N ARG A 575 -12.80 -7.05 -8.19
CA ARG A 575 -13.03 -7.78 -9.45
C ARG A 575 -12.45 -9.20 -9.43
N ALA A 576 -11.22 -9.35 -8.96
CA ALA A 576 -10.55 -10.65 -8.90
C ALA A 576 -11.27 -11.63 -7.95
N THR A 577 -11.78 -11.15 -6.82
CA THR A 577 -12.55 -12.00 -5.89
C THR A 577 -13.86 -12.48 -6.51
N HIS A 578 -14.56 -11.65 -7.30
CA HIS A 578 -15.73 -12.08 -8.05
C HIS A 578 -15.39 -13.26 -8.96
N HIS A 579 -14.28 -13.16 -9.71
CA HIS A 579 -13.82 -14.25 -10.56
C HIS A 579 -13.52 -15.53 -9.76
N ILE A 580 -12.80 -15.43 -8.64
CA ILE A 580 -12.51 -16.57 -7.75
C ILE A 580 -13.81 -17.23 -7.27
N VAL A 581 -14.77 -16.43 -6.81
CA VAL A 581 -16.09 -16.92 -6.34
C VAL A 581 -16.83 -17.63 -7.49
N LYS A 582 -16.82 -17.07 -8.70
CA LYS A 582 -17.45 -17.66 -9.89
C LYS A 582 -16.85 -19.02 -10.22
N VAL A 583 -15.52 -19.13 -10.31
CA VAL A 583 -14.86 -20.39 -10.70
C VAL A 583 -14.95 -21.46 -9.61
N LEU A 584 -14.87 -21.09 -8.34
CA LEU A 584 -15.05 -22.03 -7.21
C LEU A 584 -16.49 -22.53 -7.09
N LYS A 585 -17.50 -21.70 -7.42
CA LYS A 585 -18.91 -22.14 -7.48
C LYS A 585 -19.19 -23.06 -8.67
N ALA A 586 -18.53 -22.83 -9.81
CA ALA A 586 -18.76 -23.60 -11.03
C ALA A 586 -18.19 -25.02 -10.95
N ASP A 587 -16.89 -25.16 -10.68
CA ASP A 587 -16.25 -26.46 -10.46
C ASP A 587 -14.96 -26.28 -9.63
N PRO A 588 -15.03 -26.42 -8.29
CA PRO A 588 -13.88 -26.18 -7.43
C PRO A 588 -12.73 -27.17 -7.61
N ASN A 589 -12.95 -28.29 -8.33
CA ASN A 589 -11.95 -29.33 -8.56
C ASN A 589 -11.33 -29.28 -9.96
N ASN A 590 -11.84 -28.42 -10.86
CA ASN A 590 -11.40 -28.35 -12.26
C ASN A 590 -11.32 -26.90 -12.78
N LEU A 591 -10.58 -26.07 -12.05
CA LEU A 591 -10.33 -24.68 -12.44
C LEU A 591 -9.63 -24.60 -13.81
N LYS A 592 -10.00 -23.60 -14.61
CA LYS A 592 -9.44 -23.37 -15.95
C LYS A 592 -8.33 -22.33 -15.91
N PRO A 593 -7.26 -22.47 -16.72
CA PRO A 593 -6.22 -21.47 -16.78
C PRO A 593 -6.73 -20.20 -17.45
N ALA A 594 -6.14 -19.06 -17.08
CA ALA A 594 -6.28 -17.84 -17.87
C ALA A 594 -5.68 -18.06 -19.27
N VAL A 595 -6.45 -17.74 -20.30
CA VAL A 595 -6.02 -17.77 -21.71
C VAL A 595 -6.26 -16.42 -22.39
N PRO A 596 -5.37 -15.95 -23.28
CA PRO A 596 -5.52 -14.67 -23.98
C PRO A 596 -6.85 -14.45 -24.69
N GLU A 597 -7.45 -15.51 -25.21
CA GLU A 597 -8.67 -15.46 -25.99
C GLU A 597 -9.93 -15.39 -25.12
N GLU A 598 -9.80 -15.48 -23.79
CA GLU A 598 -10.90 -15.44 -22.85
C GLU A 598 -11.57 -14.05 -22.86
N LYS A 599 -12.84 -14.01 -23.24
CA LYS A 599 -13.63 -12.79 -23.14
C LYS A 599 -13.92 -12.47 -21.68
N LEU A 600 -13.39 -11.34 -21.20
CA LEU A 600 -13.70 -10.82 -19.88
C LEU A 600 -15.19 -10.48 -19.75
N GLU A 601 -15.75 -10.74 -18.58
CA GLU A 601 -17.10 -10.35 -18.20
C GLU A 601 -17.06 -9.22 -17.16
N ALA A 602 -18.06 -8.35 -17.18
CA ALA A 602 -18.23 -7.29 -16.18
C ALA A 602 -18.59 -7.89 -14.81
N THR A 603 -18.19 -7.20 -13.75
CA THR A 603 -18.55 -7.57 -12.39
C THR A 603 -20.04 -7.28 -12.18
N PRO A 604 -20.86 -8.28 -11.78
CA PRO A 604 -22.27 -8.05 -11.54
C PRO A 604 -22.48 -7.05 -10.40
N LYS A 605 -23.33 -6.04 -10.61
CA LYS A 605 -23.67 -5.05 -9.57
C LYS A 605 -24.15 -5.71 -8.27
N GLU A 606 -24.95 -6.77 -8.38
CA GLU A 606 -25.44 -7.54 -7.22
C GLU A 606 -24.31 -8.15 -6.37
N TYR A 607 -23.15 -8.48 -6.96
CA TYR A 607 -22.00 -8.99 -6.20
C TYR A 607 -21.42 -7.94 -5.23
N LEU A 608 -21.47 -6.67 -5.60
CA LEU A 608 -20.93 -5.55 -4.81
C LEU A 608 -22.02 -4.71 -4.15
N LYS A 609 -23.29 -5.11 -4.25
CA LYS A 609 -24.42 -4.35 -3.71
C LYS A 609 -24.30 -4.05 -2.22
N TRP A 610 -23.78 -5.00 -1.44
CA TRP A 610 -23.54 -4.80 -0.01
C TRP A 610 -22.49 -3.72 0.30
N LEU A 611 -21.65 -3.34 -0.68
CA LEU A 611 -20.71 -2.22 -0.59
C LEU A 611 -21.23 -0.96 -1.27
N THR A 612 -22.25 -1.00 -2.12
CA THR A 612 -22.74 0.19 -2.85
C THR A 612 -24.13 0.64 -2.39
N ASP A 613 -24.79 -0.11 -1.51
CA ASP A 613 -26.09 0.23 -0.93
C ASP A 613 -25.95 0.45 0.58
N PRO A 614 -25.92 1.72 1.05
CA PRO A 614 -25.84 2.03 2.48
C PRO A 614 -26.99 1.50 3.33
N THR A 615 -28.09 1.06 2.71
CA THR A 615 -29.23 0.45 3.42
C THR A 615 -29.06 -1.05 3.63
N ASN A 616 -28.04 -1.66 3.00
CA ASN A 616 -27.73 -3.06 3.18
C ASN A 616 -27.28 -3.33 4.63
N PRO A 617 -27.83 -4.34 5.33
CA PRO A 617 -27.44 -4.66 6.70
C PRO A 617 -25.96 -5.02 6.89
N ASP A 618 -25.29 -5.46 5.81
CA ASP A 618 -23.88 -5.80 5.82
C ASP A 618 -22.97 -4.65 5.33
N PHE A 619 -23.53 -3.48 5.04
CA PHE A 619 -22.75 -2.30 4.65
C PHE A 619 -21.74 -1.96 5.76
N PRO A 620 -20.47 -1.69 5.44
CA PRO A 620 -19.48 -1.37 6.45
C PRO A 620 -19.84 -0.11 7.25
N ASP A 621 -20.13 -0.26 8.54
CA ASP A 621 -20.18 0.88 9.46
C ASP A 621 -18.78 1.16 9.98
N HIS A 622 -18.11 2.15 9.36
CA HIS A 622 -16.76 2.51 9.76
C HIS A 622 -16.69 3.23 11.12
N HIS A 623 -17.77 3.83 11.60
CA HIS A 623 -17.79 4.55 12.88
C HIS A 623 -17.95 3.61 14.08
N ASP A 624 -18.61 2.47 13.90
CA ASP A 624 -18.88 1.50 14.99
C ASP A 624 -17.81 0.40 15.13
N LEU A 625 -16.75 0.41 14.32
CA LEU A 625 -15.73 -0.64 14.35
C LEU A 625 -15.04 -0.77 15.72
N GLN A 626 -15.09 0.24 16.60
CA GLN A 626 -14.61 0.16 17.99
C GLN A 626 -15.38 1.11 18.93
N LYS A 627 -16.03 0.57 19.97
CA LYS A 627 -16.57 1.37 21.10
C LYS A 627 -15.47 2.18 21.77
N GLU A 628 -15.75 3.45 22.08
CA GLU A 628 -14.83 4.49 22.57
C GLU A 628 -14.11 4.17 23.90
N HIS A 629 -14.55 3.15 24.65
CA HIS A 629 -13.94 2.73 25.90
C HIS A 629 -13.94 1.20 26.05
N LYS A 630 -12.86 0.64 26.63
CA LYS A 630 -12.89 -0.70 27.20
C LYS A 630 -12.27 -0.72 28.60
N GLU A 631 -13.08 -1.15 29.56
CA GLU A 631 -12.69 -1.48 30.92
C GLU A 631 -11.66 -2.62 30.89
N VAL A 632 -10.53 -2.44 31.58
CA VAL A 632 -9.61 -3.54 31.88
C VAL A 632 -10.15 -4.22 33.13
N ILE A 633 -10.97 -5.25 32.96
CA ILE A 633 -11.31 -6.14 34.08
C ILE A 633 -10.09 -7.04 34.29
N VAL A 634 -9.20 -6.62 35.19
CA VAL A 634 -8.18 -7.51 35.74
C VAL A 634 -8.92 -8.56 36.56
N LYS A 635 -9.04 -9.80 36.05
CA LYS A 635 -9.44 -10.92 36.91
C LYS A 635 -8.34 -11.09 37.94
N ALA A 636 -8.62 -10.73 39.19
CA ALA A 636 -7.80 -11.17 40.31
C ALA A 636 -7.84 -12.71 40.33
N GLU A 637 -6.68 -13.35 40.25
CA GLU A 637 -6.58 -14.77 40.56
C GLU A 637 -7.09 -14.99 41.99
N PRO A 638 -7.89 -16.03 42.27
CA PRO A 638 -8.20 -16.39 43.65
C PRO A 638 -6.89 -16.73 44.35
N SER A 639 -6.59 -16.01 45.42
CA SER A 639 -5.49 -16.34 46.32
C SER A 639 -5.62 -17.79 46.75
N HIS A 640 -4.65 -18.63 46.36
CA HIS A 640 -4.48 -19.94 46.97
C HIS A 640 -4.03 -19.72 48.43
N THR A 641 -4.98 -19.87 49.36
CA THR A 641 -4.72 -20.19 50.77
C THR A 641 -5.08 -21.64 51.02
#